data_AF-A0A831YQL8-F1
#
_entry.id   AF-A0A831YQL8-F1
#
_cell.length_a   1.000
_cell.length_b   1.000
_cell.length_c   1.000
_cell.angle_alpha   90.00
_cell.angle_beta   90.00
_cell.angle_gamma   90.00
#
_symmetry.space_group_name_H-M   'P 1'
#
loop_
_entity.id
_entity.type
_entity.pdbx_description
1 polymer ?
#
loop_
_entity_poly.entity_id
_entity_poly.type
_entity_poly.pdbx_seq_one_letter_code
_entity_poly.pdbx_strand_id
1 'polypeptide(L)'
;MNNRNHRFPARFTMTLLLLFHAVLLAETTPWHHAIAVQVTPSTHTITVTDIITLPPDTQTERYFLLHKNLTVTVETSGVQLHAVQREPRAADFRIPPERFEIPHAPQLQLYRLQWSGTTPASVVLKYQGTIHHPVQPMAEEYERAFSTTPGIVDTAGVYLAGASYWIPWFGDELFSFNLTVRLPREWDVVSQGRRTVHAIRNEHRVVRWECPHPMEEVYLVAGPFTEYQRQVGAVTVYAFLRTPDEGLASKYLEVTGQYLEMYRNLIGPYPYAKFALVENFWETGYGMPSFTLLGPRVIRFPFILHSSYPHELLHNWWGNGVYVDYFSGNWCEGLTAYMADHLIKEQRGQGVAYRRATLQKFTDYVNPDNDFPLVKFRSRFSAASEAIGYGKTLMMFHMLRRQVGDDQFVAALQRFYRQNKFRRATFADIQTAFEQTTGRDLAEFFTQWTTRTGAPQLQLTKPDLRQNTSGYQLSVTLQQIQPEAPFLLDVPVAVTLADTPAAVVRTVHMTEREAVVRWQFTRRPLRVDVDPHFDIMRRLDVNEIPPALSRIFGAPHVVIVLPSRAPSELQKAYRALAEKWAADSRGRITVHLDTDIDALPAEPVWIFGWENRWRPVVERQLRDYDVAIEANGVRIGKTFVGKANHSVVLTARHPRNARSVVVWLANTVPAAAEGLARKLPHYGKYSYLAFEGTEPTNFVKGQWPVVHSPLSAMLSDQSVPMGKLPPESPLAELKPLFSQKRMKADVYFLASPELEGRGLGSEGIEKAAQYIARVFQEAGLQPGGDDGSYFQTWEQDVTALGQTRHVTLKNVIGILPGTDPAWAGQSVILGAHYDHLDRGWPDVHKGDEGKIHPGADDNASGVAVLLELARIMGKTAKPRRTVIFIAFSGEEAGLLGSQYYVNHTAQYPVRNIMGMINLDTVGRLFGKPLMILNAATAREWPFIFNGISYVTGVPTRIVTQNLDASDQVSFIEANVPAVQLFSGAHLDYHRPTDTPDKLDYAGLVKVATVAHEAVVYLAGREKPLTVTIPGTRPHARQMEEFGKQRRTRRVSSGMVPDFSFSGTGVKVASVVPNSPAQAAGIRPGDVIVKVNDQSVKTLRDYANILKQFDPGTTVTFTLLRNGQTVTATVTLKAR
;
A
#
# COMPACT_ATOMS: atom_id res chain seq x y z
N MET A 1 17.53 47.99 40.45
CA MET A 1 17.53 49.31 39.79
C MET A 1 16.32 49.33 38.86
N ASN A 2 15.20 49.80 39.39
CA ASN A 2 14.59 51.12 39.14
C ASN A 2 13.80 51.15 37.82
N ASN A 3 12.56 51.60 37.71
CA ASN A 3 11.41 51.80 38.60
C ASN A 3 10.27 52.32 37.68
N ARG A 4 9.04 52.32 38.19
CA ARG A 4 7.82 53.05 37.75
C ARG A 4 6.89 52.30 36.76
N ASN A 5 5.59 52.12 37.03
CA ASN A 5 4.67 52.88 37.90
C ASN A 5 3.55 52.02 38.55
N HIS A 6 3.23 52.42 39.79
CA HIS A 6 2.05 52.11 40.61
C HIS A 6 0.73 52.69 40.00
N ARG A 7 -0.53 52.38 40.37
CA ARG A 7 -1.18 52.30 41.71
C ARG A 7 -2.68 51.85 41.57
N PHE A 8 -3.16 51.08 42.55
CA PHE A 8 -4.50 50.72 43.12
C PHE A 8 -5.74 51.65 42.89
N PRO A 9 -7.01 51.33 43.32
CA PRO A 9 -7.49 50.39 44.37
C PRO A 9 -8.83 49.62 44.13
N ALA A 10 -9.30 48.99 45.21
CA ALA A 10 -10.39 48.05 45.42
C ALA A 10 -11.85 48.57 45.40
N ARG A 11 -12.77 47.60 45.27
CA ARG A 11 -14.18 47.51 45.74
C ARG A 11 -15.19 48.57 45.26
N PHE A 12 -16.14 48.12 44.42
CA PHE A 12 -17.54 48.54 44.50
C PHE A 12 -18.47 47.39 44.08
N THR A 13 -19.25 46.90 45.04
CA THR A 13 -20.48 46.14 44.85
C THR A 13 -21.51 47.09 44.25
N MET A 14 -21.95 46.88 43.01
CA MET A 14 -23.27 47.35 42.58
C MET A 14 -23.79 46.55 41.38
N THR A 15 -24.92 45.93 41.64
CA THR A 15 -25.91 45.33 40.75
C THR A 15 -26.05 46.05 39.42
N LEU A 16 -25.87 45.33 38.31
CA LEU A 16 -26.54 45.64 37.05
C LEU A 16 -26.96 44.34 36.36
N LEU A 17 -28.24 44.02 36.52
CA LEU A 17 -29.01 43.16 35.62
C LEU A 17 -28.73 43.57 34.17
N LEU A 18 -28.16 42.68 33.38
CA LEU A 18 -28.24 42.72 31.92
C LEU A 18 -28.20 41.28 31.39
N LEU A 19 -29.41 40.71 31.31
CA LEU A 19 -29.89 39.87 30.20
C LEU A 19 -28.95 38.72 29.76
N PHE A 20 -28.73 37.75 30.66
CA PHE A 20 -28.57 36.36 30.22
C PHE A 20 -29.93 35.88 29.69
N HIS A 21 -30.22 36.14 28.41
CA HIS A 21 -31.14 35.27 27.68
C HIS A 21 -30.41 33.95 27.47
N ALA A 22 -30.47 33.10 28.50
CA ALA A 22 -30.44 31.67 28.29
C ALA A 22 -31.67 31.36 27.44
N VAL A 23 -31.51 31.37 26.13
CA VAL A 23 -32.38 30.58 25.26
C VAL A 23 -32.08 29.14 25.66
N LEU A 24 -32.80 28.64 26.65
CA LEU A 24 -33.15 27.23 26.70
C LEU A 24 -33.87 26.98 25.38
N LEU A 25 -33.11 26.59 24.35
CA LEU A 25 -33.68 25.85 23.25
C LEU A 25 -34.31 24.65 23.93
N ALA A 26 -35.64 24.61 23.99
CA ALA A 26 -36.35 23.40 24.31
C ALA A 26 -35.77 22.33 23.37
N GLU A 27 -35.04 21.36 23.91
CA GLU A 27 -34.61 20.21 23.14
C GLU A 27 -35.89 19.51 22.69
N THR A 28 -36.30 19.77 21.45
CA THR A 28 -37.40 19.05 20.81
C THR A 28 -37.00 17.58 20.81
N THR A 29 -37.74 16.73 21.52
CA THR A 29 -37.47 15.29 21.57
C THR A 29 -37.41 14.76 20.12
N PRO A 30 -36.25 14.33 19.60
CA PRO A 30 -36.15 13.84 18.24
C PRO A 30 -36.85 12.48 18.12
N TRP A 31 -37.12 12.05 16.89
CA TRP A 31 -37.61 10.69 16.64
C TRP A 31 -36.65 9.66 17.25
N HIS A 32 -37.21 8.72 18.01
CA HIS A 32 -36.45 7.63 18.63
C HIS A 32 -37.18 6.31 18.49
N HIS A 33 -36.49 5.30 17.96
CA HIS A 33 -37.00 3.94 17.85
C HIS A 33 -36.38 3.06 18.94
N ALA A 34 -37.20 2.46 19.81
CA ALA A 34 -36.77 1.39 20.71
C ALA A 34 -37.29 0.05 20.18
N ILE A 35 -36.42 -0.60 19.40
CA ILE A 35 -36.71 -1.78 18.60
C ILE A 35 -36.32 -3.05 19.38
N ALA A 36 -37.27 -3.95 19.57
CA ALA A 36 -37.04 -5.31 20.02
C ALA A 36 -37.42 -6.28 18.89
N VAL A 37 -36.45 -6.99 18.34
CA VAL A 37 -36.64 -7.91 17.21
C VAL A 37 -36.18 -9.33 17.56
N GLN A 38 -37.00 -10.31 17.21
CA GLN A 38 -36.60 -11.71 17.13
C GLN A 38 -36.41 -12.06 15.66
N VAL A 39 -35.24 -12.61 15.33
CA VAL A 39 -34.90 -13.06 13.98
C VAL A 39 -34.83 -14.59 13.97
N THR A 40 -35.54 -15.22 13.04
CA THR A 40 -35.54 -16.67 12.87
C THR A 40 -35.03 -17.03 11.47
N PRO A 41 -33.71 -17.25 11.30
CA PRO A 41 -33.08 -17.47 10.00
C PRO A 41 -33.66 -18.66 9.21
N SER A 42 -34.02 -19.75 9.90
CA SER A 42 -34.55 -20.98 9.29
C SER A 42 -35.91 -20.82 8.61
N THR A 43 -36.66 -19.78 8.97
CA THR A 43 -37.99 -19.49 8.40
C THR A 43 -38.01 -18.16 7.64
N HIS A 44 -36.85 -17.48 7.51
CA HIS A 44 -36.73 -16.15 6.91
C HIS A 44 -37.59 -15.06 7.59
N THR A 45 -37.96 -15.26 8.86
CA THR A 45 -38.93 -14.40 9.55
C THR A 45 -38.28 -13.44 10.54
N ILE A 46 -38.92 -12.29 10.70
CA ILE A 46 -38.71 -11.37 11.81
C ILE A 46 -40.03 -11.12 12.55
N THR A 47 -39.92 -10.91 13.86
CA THR A 47 -41.00 -10.41 14.72
C THR A 47 -40.47 -9.23 15.50
N VAL A 48 -41.10 -8.06 15.35
CA VAL A 48 -40.61 -6.80 15.88
C VAL A 48 -41.67 -6.13 16.75
N THR A 49 -41.23 -5.58 17.87
CA THR A 49 -41.94 -4.56 18.64
C THR A 49 -41.11 -3.29 18.58
N ASP A 50 -41.68 -2.21 18.06
CA ASP A 50 -41.03 -0.92 17.92
C ASP A 50 -41.79 0.14 18.73
N ILE A 51 -41.12 0.74 19.70
CA ILE A 51 -41.65 1.87 20.48
C ILE A 51 -41.04 3.15 19.92
N ILE A 52 -41.87 3.90 19.20
CA ILE A 52 -41.48 5.09 18.46
C ILE A 52 -41.85 6.31 19.27
N THR A 53 -40.86 7.04 19.78
CA THR A 53 -41.05 8.33 20.45
C THR A 53 -41.24 9.41 19.40
N LEU A 54 -42.33 10.18 19.52
CA LEU A 54 -42.68 11.23 18.57
C LEU A 54 -42.31 12.62 19.13
N PRO A 55 -41.81 13.54 18.29
CA PRO A 55 -41.68 14.95 18.68
C PRO A 55 -43.02 15.54 19.14
N PRO A 56 -43.07 16.44 20.14
CA PRO A 56 -44.33 17.00 20.66
C PRO A 56 -45.22 17.65 19.58
N ASP A 57 -44.61 18.30 18.59
CA ASP A 57 -45.29 19.01 17.50
C ASP A 57 -45.67 18.10 16.30
N THR A 58 -45.62 16.78 16.50
CA THR A 58 -46.04 15.82 15.47
C THR A 58 -47.54 15.95 15.22
N GLN A 59 -47.93 16.45 14.04
CA GLN A 59 -49.36 16.50 13.65
C GLN A 59 -50.08 15.16 13.83
N THR A 60 -51.39 15.23 14.03
CA THR A 60 -52.33 14.12 14.31
C THR A 60 -52.41 13.01 13.26
N GLU A 61 -51.71 13.14 12.13
CA GLU A 61 -51.61 12.16 11.06
C GLU A 61 -50.17 12.05 10.55
N ARG A 62 -49.72 10.81 10.32
CA ARG A 62 -48.43 10.46 9.72
C ARG A 62 -48.54 9.27 8.77
N TYR A 63 -47.74 9.26 7.73
CA TYR A 63 -47.63 8.14 6.79
C TYR A 63 -46.27 7.47 6.92
N PHE A 64 -46.22 6.16 6.71
CA PHE A 64 -44.97 5.42 6.61
C PHE A 64 -45.04 4.29 5.58
N LEU A 65 -43.88 3.92 5.05
CA LEU A 65 -43.70 2.70 4.24
C LEU A 65 -43.17 1.57 5.10
N LEU A 66 -43.66 0.36 4.84
CA LEU A 66 -43.14 -0.88 5.40
C LEU A 66 -43.08 -1.95 4.31
N HIS A 67 -42.16 -2.88 4.43
CA HIS A 67 -42.09 -4.04 3.55
C HIS A 67 -43.43 -4.80 3.52
N LYS A 68 -44.00 -5.05 2.33
CA LYS A 68 -45.38 -5.56 2.18
C LYS A 68 -45.62 -6.94 2.82
N ASN A 69 -44.58 -7.77 2.94
CA ASN A 69 -44.70 -9.07 3.60
C ASN A 69 -44.70 -8.98 5.13
N LEU A 70 -44.57 -7.78 5.72
CA LEU A 70 -44.70 -7.56 7.16
C LEU A 70 -46.12 -7.12 7.49
N THR A 71 -46.82 -7.93 8.27
CA THR A 71 -48.13 -7.57 8.83
C THR A 71 -47.92 -6.74 10.08
N VAL A 72 -48.50 -5.54 10.14
CA VAL A 72 -48.32 -4.57 11.24
C VAL A 72 -49.64 -4.27 11.99
N THR A 73 -49.54 -4.11 13.31
CA THR A 73 -50.60 -3.64 14.21
C THR A 73 -50.08 -2.52 15.09
N VAL A 74 -51.00 -1.70 15.63
CA VAL A 74 -50.70 -0.67 16.63
C VAL A 74 -51.32 -1.06 17.98
N GLU A 75 -50.57 -0.94 19.07
CA GLU A 75 -51.03 -1.28 20.43
C GLU A 75 -51.26 -0.05 21.32
N THR A 76 -50.95 1.14 20.82
CA THR A 76 -51.15 2.39 21.57
C THR A 76 -52.61 2.80 21.59
N SER A 77 -53.17 2.95 22.79
CA SER A 77 -54.54 3.43 22.97
C SER A 77 -54.75 4.80 22.32
N GLY A 78 -55.87 4.97 21.61
CA GLY A 78 -56.21 6.21 20.91
C GLY A 78 -55.50 6.43 19.57
N VAL A 79 -54.63 5.51 19.14
CA VAL A 79 -53.96 5.56 17.84
C VAL A 79 -54.55 4.52 16.89
N GLN A 80 -54.91 4.95 15.68
CA GLN A 80 -55.46 4.12 14.62
C GLN A 80 -54.44 3.93 13.50
N LEU A 81 -54.41 2.73 12.92
CA LEU A 81 -53.55 2.36 11.80
C LEU A 81 -54.40 1.89 10.62
N HIS A 82 -54.18 2.47 9.45
CA HIS A 82 -54.90 2.11 8.23
C HIS A 82 -53.93 1.83 7.08
N ALA A 83 -54.12 0.70 6.39
CA ALA A 83 -53.43 0.45 5.12
C ALA A 83 -54.03 1.32 4.02
N VAL A 84 -53.20 2.01 3.26
CA VAL A 84 -53.61 2.94 2.21
C VAL A 84 -53.55 2.24 0.85
N GLN A 85 -54.67 2.24 0.12
CA GLN A 85 -54.82 1.57 -1.18
C GLN A 85 -54.53 2.53 -2.35
N ARG A 86 -53.34 3.14 -2.34
CA ARG A 86 -52.80 3.92 -3.44
C ARG A 86 -51.28 4.00 -3.36
N GLU A 87 -50.66 4.37 -4.47
CA GLU A 87 -49.23 4.65 -4.48
C GLU A 87 -48.87 5.81 -3.53
N PRO A 88 -47.72 5.72 -2.84
CA PRO A 88 -47.17 6.79 -2.02
C PRO A 88 -46.75 8.01 -2.84
N ARG A 89 -46.89 9.19 -2.25
CA ARG A 89 -46.59 10.49 -2.84
C ARG A 89 -45.68 11.29 -1.92
N ALA A 90 -44.88 12.20 -2.47
CA ALA A 90 -43.96 13.06 -1.71
C ALA A 90 -44.65 13.81 -0.54
N ALA A 91 -45.87 14.30 -0.77
CA ALA A 91 -46.68 14.99 0.22
C ALA A 91 -47.06 14.13 1.44
N ASP A 92 -47.10 12.80 1.29
CA ASP A 92 -47.41 11.87 2.40
C ASP A 92 -46.30 11.91 3.47
N PHE A 93 -45.05 12.10 3.03
CA PHE A 93 -43.84 12.17 3.87
C PHE A 93 -43.35 13.59 4.08
N ARG A 94 -44.07 14.60 3.55
CA ARG A 94 -43.70 16.02 3.61
C ARG A 94 -42.34 16.32 2.97
N ILE A 95 -41.99 15.51 1.98
CA ILE A 95 -40.78 15.67 1.19
C ILE A 95 -41.18 16.48 -0.06
N PRO A 96 -40.36 17.44 -0.52
CA PRO A 96 -40.59 18.09 -1.80
C PRO A 96 -40.65 17.05 -2.94
N PRO A 97 -41.54 17.19 -3.95
CA PRO A 97 -41.68 16.21 -5.03
C PRO A 97 -40.36 15.83 -5.72
N GLU A 98 -39.47 16.81 -5.92
CA GLU A 98 -38.14 16.65 -6.49
C GLU A 98 -37.17 15.86 -5.61
N ARG A 99 -37.49 15.67 -4.32
CA ARG A 99 -36.73 14.89 -3.36
C ARG A 99 -37.31 13.49 -3.11
N PHE A 100 -38.41 13.15 -3.77
CA PHE A 100 -39.12 11.92 -3.51
C PHE A 100 -38.80 10.86 -4.57
N GLU A 101 -37.87 9.97 -4.26
CA GLU A 101 -37.61 8.77 -5.04
C GLU A 101 -37.89 7.54 -4.18
N ILE A 102 -38.78 6.66 -4.64
CA ILE A 102 -38.93 5.32 -4.09
C ILE A 102 -38.16 4.37 -4.99
N PRO A 103 -37.16 3.64 -4.46
CA PRO A 103 -36.39 2.67 -5.24
C PRO A 103 -37.30 1.65 -5.95
N HIS A 104 -36.90 1.22 -7.15
CA HIS A 104 -37.56 0.10 -7.82
C HIS A 104 -37.32 -1.21 -7.04
N ALA A 105 -38.33 -1.61 -6.27
CA ALA A 105 -38.57 -2.85 -5.51
C ALA A 105 -37.78 -3.03 -4.19
N PRO A 106 -38.48 -3.15 -3.04
CA PRO A 106 -39.48 -4.21 -2.75
C PRO A 106 -40.95 -3.84 -3.05
N GLN A 107 -41.88 -4.81 -3.02
CA GLN A 107 -43.31 -4.47 -2.89
C GLN A 107 -43.49 -3.82 -1.50
N LEU A 108 -43.83 -2.53 -1.45
CA LEU A 108 -44.04 -1.76 -0.22
C LEU A 108 -45.54 -1.58 0.05
N GLN A 109 -45.89 -1.41 1.32
CA GLN A 109 -47.25 -1.04 1.73
C GLN A 109 -47.21 0.31 2.43
N LEU A 110 -48.04 1.24 1.95
CA LEU A 110 -48.25 2.53 2.60
C LEU A 110 -49.25 2.38 3.74
N TYR A 111 -48.88 2.90 4.90
CA TYR A 111 -49.72 2.97 6.08
C TYR A 111 -49.94 4.41 6.52
N ARG A 112 -51.10 4.64 7.13
CA ARG A 112 -51.49 5.91 7.74
C ARG A 112 -51.76 5.69 9.22
N LEU A 113 -51.03 6.42 10.04
CA LEU A 113 -51.15 6.47 11.49
C LEU A 113 -51.91 7.75 11.87
N GLN A 114 -52.97 7.62 12.68
CA GLN A 114 -53.84 8.74 13.03
C GLN A 114 -54.24 8.68 14.52
N TRP A 115 -54.33 9.83 15.18
CA TRP A 115 -54.84 9.96 16.55
C TRP A 115 -55.66 11.24 16.71
N SER A 116 -56.38 11.36 17.83
CA SER A 116 -57.17 12.54 18.18
C SER A 116 -56.58 13.25 19.41
N GLY A 117 -56.64 14.58 19.42
CA GLY A 117 -56.16 15.39 20.56
C GLY A 117 -54.63 15.60 20.57
N THR A 118 -54.03 15.51 21.74
CA THR A 118 -52.58 15.72 21.95
C THR A 118 -51.75 14.59 21.35
N THR A 119 -50.59 14.93 20.78
CA THR A 119 -49.60 13.97 20.28
C THR A 119 -49.23 12.93 21.35
N PRO A 120 -49.35 11.62 21.07
CA PRO A 120 -48.91 10.61 22.02
C PRO A 120 -47.40 10.69 22.16
N ALA A 121 -46.89 10.57 23.39
CA ALA A 121 -45.46 10.59 23.66
C ALA A 121 -44.70 9.47 22.91
N SER A 122 -45.36 8.32 22.72
CA SER A 122 -44.83 7.21 21.94
C SER A 122 -45.92 6.37 21.29
N VAL A 123 -45.60 5.73 20.18
CA VAL A 123 -46.45 4.76 19.49
C VAL A 123 -45.77 3.39 19.48
N VAL A 124 -46.52 2.34 19.78
CA VAL A 124 -46.06 0.96 19.81
C VAL A 124 -46.61 0.24 18.59
N LEU A 125 -45.71 -0.10 17.67
CA LEU A 125 -46.00 -0.93 16.51
C LEU A 125 -45.49 -2.34 16.73
N LYS A 126 -46.31 -3.34 16.40
CA LYS A 126 -45.88 -4.73 16.31
C LYS A 126 -46.03 -5.22 14.89
N TYR A 127 -44.98 -5.81 14.35
CA TYR A 127 -45.03 -6.33 13.00
C TYR A 127 -44.18 -7.57 12.82
N GLN A 128 -44.63 -8.45 11.92
CA GLN A 128 -43.97 -9.73 11.67
C GLN A 128 -44.21 -10.21 10.24
N GLY A 129 -43.28 -11.02 9.75
CA GLY A 129 -43.39 -11.61 8.42
C GLY A 129 -42.04 -12.03 7.87
N THR A 130 -41.95 -12.20 6.55
CA THR A 130 -40.74 -12.68 5.87
C THR A 130 -40.02 -11.57 5.12
N ILE A 131 -38.69 -11.58 5.17
CA ILE A 131 -37.83 -10.76 4.30
C ILE A 131 -36.78 -11.68 3.69
N HIS A 132 -36.93 -11.98 2.40
CA HIS A 132 -36.04 -12.88 1.69
C HIS A 132 -35.89 -12.44 0.24
N HIS A 133 -34.96 -11.52 0.00
CA HIS A 133 -34.53 -11.13 -1.35
C HIS A 133 -33.15 -11.75 -1.62
N PRO A 134 -33.07 -12.84 -2.41
CA PRO A 134 -31.80 -13.48 -2.72
C PRO A 134 -30.78 -12.50 -3.31
N VAL A 135 -29.51 -12.77 -3.06
CA VAL A 135 -28.40 -11.97 -3.59
C VAL A 135 -28.35 -12.10 -5.12
N GLN A 136 -28.39 -10.97 -5.83
CA GLN A 136 -28.38 -10.91 -7.30
C GLN A 136 -27.13 -10.20 -7.83
N PRO A 137 -26.52 -10.66 -8.94
CA PRO A 137 -25.40 -9.97 -9.58
C PRO A 137 -25.85 -8.62 -10.18
N MET A 138 -25.01 -7.59 -10.09
CA MET A 138 -25.22 -6.35 -10.85
C MET A 138 -25.10 -6.60 -12.37
N ALA A 139 -25.89 -5.88 -13.17
CA ALA A 139 -25.86 -5.94 -14.64
C ALA A 139 -24.46 -5.60 -15.23
N GLU A 140 -24.14 -6.24 -16.36
CA GLU A 140 -22.81 -6.59 -16.91
C GLU A 140 -21.80 -5.46 -17.28
N GLU A 141 -21.97 -4.20 -16.89
CA GLU A 141 -21.02 -3.14 -17.29
C GLU A 141 -19.70 -3.08 -16.49
N TYR A 142 -19.45 -4.01 -15.56
CA TYR A 142 -18.24 -4.00 -14.72
C TYR A 142 -17.51 -5.35 -14.70
N GLU A 143 -16.18 -5.29 -14.91
CA GLU A 143 -15.23 -6.41 -14.73
C GLU A 143 -15.08 -6.91 -13.27
N ARG A 144 -15.91 -6.38 -12.33
CA ARG A 144 -15.99 -6.82 -10.92
C ARG A 144 -17.46 -6.86 -10.50
N ALA A 145 -18.19 -7.87 -10.95
CA ALA A 145 -19.59 -8.08 -10.58
C ALA A 145 -19.72 -8.26 -9.05
N PHE A 146 -20.09 -7.19 -8.34
CA PHE A 146 -20.60 -7.29 -6.98
C PHE A 146 -22.07 -7.66 -7.03
N SER A 147 -22.50 -8.46 -6.07
CA SER A 147 -23.91 -8.81 -5.92
C SER A 147 -24.56 -7.95 -4.85
N THR A 148 -25.84 -7.64 -5.02
CA THR A 148 -26.61 -6.78 -4.12
C THR A 148 -27.88 -7.50 -3.67
N THR A 149 -28.45 -7.04 -2.55
CA THR A 149 -29.78 -7.45 -2.09
C THR A 149 -30.43 -6.27 -1.36
N PRO A 150 -31.73 -6.02 -1.57
CA PRO A 150 -32.48 -5.06 -0.74
C PRO A 150 -32.54 -5.46 0.74
N GLY A 151 -32.51 -6.77 1.04
CA GLY A 151 -32.58 -7.31 2.40
C GLY A 151 -32.87 -8.81 2.41
N ILE A 152 -32.23 -9.55 3.31
CA ILE A 152 -32.34 -11.00 3.38
C ILE A 152 -32.21 -11.50 4.82
N VAL A 153 -33.12 -12.39 5.22
CA VAL A 153 -33.03 -13.21 6.42
C VAL A 153 -32.91 -14.66 5.94
N ASP A 154 -31.74 -15.27 6.10
CA ASP A 154 -31.49 -16.62 5.62
C ASP A 154 -30.55 -17.37 6.56
N THR A 155 -30.51 -18.70 6.47
CA THR A 155 -29.56 -19.55 7.20
C THR A 155 -28.10 -19.25 6.86
N ALA A 156 -27.80 -18.76 5.66
CA ALA A 156 -26.47 -18.27 5.30
C ALA A 156 -26.09 -17.00 6.09
N GLY A 157 -27.05 -16.13 6.41
CA GLY A 157 -26.82 -14.91 7.16
C GLY A 157 -27.99 -13.93 7.03
N VAL A 158 -27.93 -12.86 7.81
CA VAL A 158 -28.94 -11.80 7.82
C VAL A 158 -28.29 -10.49 7.42
N TYR A 159 -28.95 -9.78 6.51
CA TYR A 159 -28.64 -8.42 6.11
C TYR A 159 -29.94 -7.63 5.99
N LEU A 160 -30.15 -6.69 6.89
CA LEU A 160 -31.26 -5.73 6.83
C LEU A 160 -30.69 -4.31 6.88
N ALA A 161 -31.15 -3.48 5.94
CA ALA A 161 -30.79 -2.06 5.79
C ALA A 161 -32.06 -1.24 5.51
N GLY A 162 -31.96 0.08 5.39
CA GLY A 162 -33.08 0.96 5.05
C GLY A 162 -33.79 0.54 3.76
N ALA A 163 -33.04 0.09 2.75
CA ALA A 163 -33.59 -0.42 1.48
C ALA A 163 -34.49 -1.67 1.63
N SER A 164 -34.43 -2.37 2.76
CA SER A 164 -35.32 -3.51 3.05
C SER A 164 -36.68 -3.09 3.58
N TYR A 165 -36.84 -1.84 4.04
CA TYR A 165 -38.04 -1.35 4.72
C TYR A 165 -38.50 -2.28 5.86
N TRP A 166 -37.54 -2.86 6.58
CA TRP A 166 -37.78 -3.75 7.72
C TRP A 166 -38.22 -3.02 8.99
N ILE A 167 -38.06 -1.69 9.00
CA ILE A 167 -38.65 -0.79 9.99
C ILE A 167 -39.53 0.25 9.26
N PRO A 168 -40.52 0.85 9.94
CA PRO A 168 -41.33 1.93 9.40
C PRO A 168 -40.50 3.11 8.91
N TRP A 169 -40.64 3.49 7.64
CA TRP A 169 -40.00 4.67 7.06
C TRP A 169 -40.97 5.84 6.98
N PHE A 170 -40.76 6.88 7.78
CA PHE A 170 -41.64 8.06 7.89
C PHE A 170 -41.25 9.23 6.97
N GLY A 171 -40.17 9.09 6.20
CA GLY A 171 -39.65 10.12 5.31
C GLY A 171 -38.17 10.38 5.52
N ASP A 172 -37.72 11.57 5.16
CA ASP A 172 -36.29 11.96 5.12
C ASP A 172 -35.74 12.38 6.50
N GLU A 173 -36.52 12.25 7.58
CA GLU A 173 -36.13 12.69 8.92
C GLU A 173 -35.07 11.75 9.55
N LEU A 174 -34.05 12.32 10.20
CA LEU A 174 -33.06 11.55 10.94
C LEU A 174 -33.60 11.13 12.31
N PHE A 175 -33.22 9.96 12.78
CA PHE A 175 -33.69 9.41 14.06
C PHE A 175 -32.57 8.74 14.85
N SER A 176 -32.80 8.54 16.15
CA SER A 176 -31.94 7.74 17.02
C SER A 176 -32.60 6.39 17.31
N PHE A 177 -31.85 5.39 17.76
CA PHE A 177 -32.45 4.10 18.07
C PHE A 177 -31.72 3.28 19.14
N ASN A 178 -32.49 2.40 19.79
CA ASN A 178 -32.00 1.27 20.56
C ASN A 178 -32.48 -0.01 19.88
N LEU A 179 -31.57 -0.93 19.56
CA LEU A 179 -31.89 -2.19 18.90
C LEU A 179 -31.55 -3.35 19.82
N THR A 180 -32.57 -4.07 20.29
CA THR A 180 -32.43 -5.33 21.02
C THR A 180 -32.80 -6.49 20.10
N VAL A 181 -31.86 -7.39 19.86
CA VAL A 181 -32.02 -8.51 18.92
C VAL A 181 -31.95 -9.82 19.69
N ARG A 182 -32.90 -10.72 19.42
CA ARG A 182 -32.92 -12.10 19.88
C ARG A 182 -32.67 -13.05 18.71
N LEU A 183 -31.65 -13.90 18.83
CA LEU A 183 -31.13 -14.80 17.79
C LEU A 183 -30.91 -16.22 18.32
N PRO A 184 -30.71 -17.23 17.45
CA PRO A 184 -30.18 -18.52 17.86
C PRO A 184 -28.87 -18.38 18.66
N ARG A 185 -28.62 -19.31 19.59
CA ARG A 185 -27.47 -19.28 20.53
C ARG A 185 -26.11 -19.05 19.88
N GLU A 186 -25.87 -19.73 18.75
CA GLU A 186 -24.60 -19.75 18.01
C GLU A 186 -24.43 -18.54 17.06
N TRP A 187 -25.43 -17.67 16.98
CA TRP A 187 -25.39 -16.47 16.14
C TRP A 187 -25.01 -15.25 16.96
N ASP A 188 -24.46 -14.25 16.29
CA ASP A 188 -24.23 -12.90 16.82
C ASP A 188 -24.70 -11.86 15.80
N VAL A 189 -24.77 -10.60 16.22
CA VAL A 189 -25.28 -9.49 15.40
C VAL A 189 -24.52 -8.20 15.62
N VAL A 190 -24.25 -7.54 14.50
CA VAL A 190 -23.62 -6.23 14.45
C VAL A 190 -24.64 -5.21 13.94
N SER A 191 -24.71 -4.09 14.65
CA SER A 191 -25.47 -2.89 14.26
C SER A 191 -24.65 -1.65 14.59
N GLN A 192 -25.22 -0.46 14.37
CA GLN A 192 -24.56 0.80 14.67
C GLN A 192 -24.51 1.09 16.18
N GLY A 193 -23.52 1.89 16.59
CA GLY A 193 -23.48 2.44 17.94
C GLY A 193 -22.80 1.54 18.97
N ARG A 194 -23.15 1.70 20.26
CA ARG A 194 -22.50 1.05 21.40
C ARG A 194 -23.24 -0.22 21.82
N ARG A 195 -22.52 -1.33 22.03
CA ARG A 195 -23.12 -2.55 22.58
C ARG A 195 -23.31 -2.40 24.09
N THR A 196 -24.54 -2.59 24.57
CA THR A 196 -24.88 -2.52 26.01
C THR A 196 -25.32 -3.84 26.61
N VAL A 197 -25.77 -4.79 25.79
CA VAL A 197 -26.06 -6.16 26.22
C VAL A 197 -25.42 -7.12 25.23
N HIS A 198 -24.76 -8.15 25.75
CA HIS A 198 -24.32 -9.31 24.99
C HIS A 198 -24.38 -10.53 25.92
N ALA A 199 -25.47 -11.30 25.84
CA ALA A 199 -25.71 -12.41 26.78
C ALA A 199 -26.48 -13.56 26.11
N ILE A 200 -26.37 -14.75 26.70
CA ILE A 200 -27.25 -15.87 26.38
C ILE A 200 -28.39 -15.88 27.40
N ARG A 201 -29.65 -15.86 26.95
CA ARG A 201 -30.86 -15.91 27.78
C ARG A 201 -31.85 -16.90 27.18
N ASN A 202 -32.33 -17.87 27.97
CA ASN A 202 -33.30 -18.88 27.52
C ASN A 202 -32.91 -19.55 26.19
N GLU A 203 -31.67 -20.04 26.08
CA GLU A 203 -31.10 -20.64 24.85
C GLU A 203 -31.03 -19.74 23.61
N HIS A 204 -31.18 -18.42 23.78
CA HIS A 204 -31.05 -17.44 22.70
C HIS A 204 -29.91 -16.45 22.97
N ARG A 205 -29.21 -16.03 21.92
CA ARG A 205 -28.34 -14.86 21.97
C ARG A 205 -29.22 -13.61 22.06
N VAL A 206 -28.94 -12.75 23.02
CA VAL A 206 -29.56 -11.42 23.16
C VAL A 206 -28.48 -10.36 23.11
N VAL A 207 -28.59 -9.47 22.12
CA VAL A 207 -27.64 -8.37 21.90
C VAL A 207 -28.39 -7.06 21.86
N ARG A 208 -27.88 -6.02 22.52
CA ARG A 208 -28.43 -4.67 22.47
C ARG A 208 -27.39 -3.68 21.98
N TRP A 209 -27.76 -2.91 20.96
CA TRP A 209 -27.02 -1.80 20.40
C TRP A 209 -27.77 -0.49 20.66
N GLU A 210 -27.04 0.55 21.07
CA GLU A 210 -27.59 1.88 21.33
C GLU A 210 -26.90 2.90 20.45
N CYS A 211 -27.71 3.62 19.68
CA CYS A 211 -27.30 4.73 18.85
C CYS A 211 -28.06 6.00 19.25
N PRO A 212 -27.50 6.82 20.16
CA PRO A 212 -28.14 8.04 20.61
C PRO A 212 -28.02 9.21 19.61
N HIS A 213 -27.26 9.02 18.52
CA HIS A 213 -27.02 10.05 17.52
C HIS A 213 -28.00 9.91 16.34
N PRO A 214 -28.32 11.03 15.64
CA PRO A 214 -29.13 10.99 14.42
C PRO A 214 -28.54 10.05 13.36
N MET A 215 -29.39 9.22 12.76
CA MET A 215 -29.08 8.21 11.75
C MET A 215 -30.10 8.25 10.61
N GLU A 216 -29.67 7.85 9.41
CA GLU A 216 -30.54 7.73 8.22
C GLU A 216 -31.29 6.38 8.16
N GLU A 217 -30.73 5.34 8.77
CA GLU A 217 -31.28 3.98 8.72
C GLU A 217 -30.78 3.10 9.88
N VAL A 218 -31.39 1.92 10.05
CA VAL A 218 -30.94 0.90 11.01
C VAL A 218 -30.43 -0.32 10.25
N TYR A 219 -29.17 -0.68 10.48
CA TYR A 219 -28.56 -1.89 9.96
C TYR A 219 -28.65 -3.03 10.97
N LEU A 220 -28.97 -4.22 10.49
CA LEU A 220 -28.89 -5.46 11.25
C LEU A 220 -28.17 -6.51 10.40
N VAL A 221 -26.93 -6.82 10.77
CA VAL A 221 -26.12 -7.85 10.12
C VAL A 221 -25.85 -8.97 11.12
N ALA A 222 -26.35 -10.18 10.84
CA ALA A 222 -26.22 -11.31 11.76
C ALA A 222 -25.73 -12.58 11.07
N GLY A 223 -25.04 -13.42 11.84
CA GLY A 223 -24.49 -14.69 11.37
C GLY A 223 -23.76 -15.44 12.49
N PRO A 224 -23.27 -16.66 12.20
CA PRO A 224 -22.39 -17.40 13.10
C PRO A 224 -21.00 -16.76 13.08
N PHE A 225 -20.80 -15.71 13.90
CA PHE A 225 -19.54 -14.97 13.97
C PHE A 225 -18.65 -15.43 15.12
N THR A 226 -17.36 -15.42 14.87
CA THR A 226 -16.29 -15.39 15.87
C THR A 226 -15.85 -13.94 16.03
N GLU A 227 -15.96 -13.43 17.25
CA GLU A 227 -15.62 -12.05 17.59
C GLU A 227 -14.16 -11.94 18.08
N TYR A 228 -13.46 -10.95 17.54
CA TYR A 228 -12.18 -10.46 18.04
C TYR A 228 -12.31 -8.96 18.31
N GLN A 229 -11.67 -8.46 19.36
CA GLN A 229 -11.74 -7.04 19.71
C GLN A 229 -10.44 -6.49 20.30
N ARG A 230 -10.24 -5.18 20.16
CA ARG A 230 -9.12 -4.43 20.73
C ARG A 230 -9.56 -3.01 21.07
N GLN A 231 -9.08 -2.49 22.19
CA GLN A 231 -9.30 -1.08 22.54
C GLN A 231 -8.25 -0.20 21.85
N VAL A 232 -8.70 0.85 21.13
CA VAL A 232 -7.85 1.84 20.47
C VAL A 232 -8.26 3.24 20.95
N GLY A 233 -7.57 3.74 21.97
CA GLY A 233 -7.97 4.97 22.65
C GLY A 233 -9.39 4.85 23.24
N ALA A 234 -10.29 5.76 22.87
CA ALA A 234 -11.69 5.73 23.31
C ALA A 234 -12.60 4.82 22.45
N VAL A 235 -12.08 4.25 21.36
CA VAL A 235 -12.87 3.45 20.40
C VAL A 235 -12.57 1.98 20.60
N THR A 236 -13.62 1.16 20.74
CA THR A 236 -13.46 -0.29 20.67
C THR A 236 -13.49 -0.74 19.22
N VAL A 237 -12.46 -1.46 18.77
CA VAL A 237 -12.38 -1.99 17.41
C VAL A 237 -12.71 -3.49 17.45
N TYR A 238 -13.51 -3.94 16.49
CA TYR A 238 -13.92 -5.33 16.36
C TYR A 238 -13.53 -5.92 15.00
N ALA A 239 -13.36 -7.24 14.96
CA ALA A 239 -13.42 -8.05 13.75
C ALA A 239 -14.37 -9.23 14.00
N PHE A 240 -15.44 -9.31 13.21
CA PHE A 240 -16.41 -10.42 13.24
C PHE A 240 -16.17 -11.30 12.02
N LEU A 241 -15.64 -12.50 12.24
CA LEU A 241 -15.31 -13.45 11.17
C LEU A 241 -16.26 -14.65 11.21
N ARG A 242 -16.73 -15.10 10.05
CA ARG A 242 -17.56 -16.30 9.94
C ARG A 242 -16.73 -17.58 10.07
N THR A 243 -15.49 -17.53 9.57
CA THR A 243 -14.50 -18.58 9.78
C THR A 243 -13.44 -18.04 10.73
N PRO A 244 -13.23 -18.64 11.92
CA PRO A 244 -12.21 -18.21 12.87
C PRO A 244 -10.84 -18.07 12.20
N ASP A 245 -10.23 -16.88 12.31
CA ASP A 245 -8.89 -16.59 11.83
C ASP A 245 -8.28 -15.44 12.64
N GLU A 246 -7.62 -15.79 13.74
CA GLU A 246 -7.03 -14.83 14.69
C GLU A 246 -5.92 -13.98 14.04
N GLY A 247 -5.19 -14.54 13.07
CA GLY A 247 -4.14 -13.83 12.35
C GLY A 247 -4.72 -12.74 11.45
N LEU A 248 -5.77 -13.07 10.70
CA LEU A 248 -6.49 -12.09 9.88
C LEU A 248 -7.13 -11.00 10.74
N ALA A 249 -7.84 -11.39 11.81
CA ALA A 249 -8.47 -10.45 12.72
C ALA A 249 -7.44 -9.47 13.33
N SER A 250 -6.29 -9.97 13.79
CA SER A 250 -5.23 -9.15 14.38
C SER A 250 -4.71 -8.10 13.40
N LYS A 251 -4.51 -8.46 12.12
CA LYS A 251 -4.09 -7.52 11.07
C LYS A 251 -5.09 -6.38 10.89
N TYR A 252 -6.38 -6.71 10.82
CA TYR A 252 -7.42 -5.69 10.69
C TYR A 252 -7.49 -4.81 11.95
N LEU A 253 -7.55 -5.39 13.14
CA LEU A 253 -7.61 -4.64 14.40
C LEU A 253 -6.45 -3.64 14.54
N GLU A 254 -5.25 -4.03 14.13
CA GLU A 254 -4.06 -3.17 14.15
C GLU A 254 -4.14 -2.04 13.12
N VAL A 255 -4.41 -2.38 11.86
CA VAL A 255 -4.49 -1.43 10.75
C VAL A 255 -5.64 -0.44 10.95
N THR A 256 -6.78 -0.87 11.49
CA THR A 256 -7.86 0.03 11.92
C THR A 256 -7.35 1.08 12.88
N GLY A 257 -6.53 0.69 13.86
CA GLY A 257 -6.01 1.62 14.86
C GLY A 257 -5.12 2.70 14.25
N GLN A 258 -4.27 2.32 13.29
CA GLN A 258 -3.40 3.26 12.56
C GLN A 258 -4.23 4.27 11.74
N TYR A 259 -5.22 3.80 10.98
CA TYR A 259 -6.08 4.69 10.20
C TYR A 259 -6.98 5.57 11.06
N LEU A 260 -7.51 5.04 12.17
CA LEU A 260 -8.27 5.84 13.13
C LEU A 260 -7.41 6.99 13.69
N GLU A 261 -6.14 6.75 14.05
CA GLU A 261 -5.25 7.82 14.55
C GLU A 261 -4.97 8.86 13.45
N MET A 262 -4.68 8.42 12.21
CA MET A 262 -4.43 9.31 11.07
C MET A 262 -5.63 10.23 10.78
N TYR A 263 -6.83 9.65 10.63
CA TYR A 263 -8.04 10.44 10.32
C TYR A 263 -8.49 11.29 11.50
N ARG A 264 -8.26 10.84 12.74
CA ARG A 264 -8.52 11.68 13.93
C ARG A 264 -7.71 12.97 13.92
N ASN A 265 -6.46 12.92 13.47
CA ASN A 265 -5.61 14.11 13.37
C ASN A 265 -6.02 15.00 12.19
N LEU A 266 -6.42 14.41 11.06
CA LEU A 266 -6.84 15.14 9.86
C LEU A 266 -8.21 15.81 10.00
N ILE A 267 -9.16 15.18 10.69
CA ILE A 267 -10.58 15.58 10.64
C ILE A 267 -11.13 15.92 12.04
N GLY A 268 -10.78 15.11 13.03
CA GLY A 268 -11.26 15.26 14.40
C GLY A 268 -11.73 13.95 15.02
N PRO A 269 -12.27 13.99 16.25
CA PRO A 269 -12.64 12.79 17.00
C PRO A 269 -13.57 11.87 16.21
N TYR A 270 -13.28 10.57 16.24
CA TYR A 270 -14.13 9.57 15.58
C TYR A 270 -15.58 9.65 16.10
N PRO A 271 -16.61 9.59 15.22
CA PRO A 271 -17.98 9.90 15.61
C PRO A 271 -18.67 8.87 16.50
N TYR A 272 -18.22 7.61 16.53
CA TYR A 272 -18.94 6.52 17.19
C TYR A 272 -18.16 5.89 18.34
N ALA A 273 -18.83 5.06 19.15
CA ALA A 273 -18.20 4.32 20.24
C ALA A 273 -17.32 3.14 19.76
N LYS A 274 -17.62 2.59 18.58
CA LYS A 274 -16.89 1.46 18.00
C LYS A 274 -16.67 1.58 16.50
N PHE A 275 -15.72 0.79 15.99
CA PHE A 275 -15.61 0.44 14.57
C PHE A 275 -15.52 -1.09 14.45
N ALA A 276 -16.19 -1.70 13.48
CA ALA A 276 -16.05 -3.15 13.25
C ALA A 276 -15.74 -3.48 11.79
N LEU A 277 -14.81 -4.41 11.56
CA LEU A 277 -14.82 -5.22 10.35
C LEU A 277 -15.83 -6.36 10.53
N VAL A 278 -16.70 -6.58 9.55
CA VAL A 278 -17.64 -7.70 9.53
C VAL A 278 -17.45 -8.50 8.25
N GLU A 279 -17.15 -9.80 8.37
CA GLU A 279 -17.11 -10.74 7.24
C GLU A 279 -18.53 -11.05 6.79
N ASN A 280 -18.82 -10.77 5.52
CA ASN A 280 -20.11 -11.06 4.93
C ASN A 280 -20.22 -12.52 4.42
N PHE A 281 -21.43 -12.97 4.11
CA PHE A 281 -21.67 -14.28 3.48
C PHE A 281 -21.69 -14.25 1.94
N TRP A 282 -21.53 -13.06 1.34
CA TRP A 282 -21.29 -12.89 -0.10
C TRP A 282 -20.26 -11.78 -0.38
N GLU A 283 -19.72 -11.72 -1.60
CA GLU A 283 -18.70 -10.73 -1.95
C GLU A 283 -19.28 -9.30 -1.98
N THR A 284 -18.73 -8.43 -1.12
CA THR A 284 -19.20 -7.05 -0.88
C THR A 284 -18.04 -6.13 -0.47
N GLY A 285 -18.30 -4.82 -0.53
CA GLY A 285 -17.47 -3.77 0.06
C GLY A 285 -18.33 -2.57 0.42
N TYR A 286 -18.90 -2.54 1.63
CA TYR A 286 -19.79 -1.47 2.10
C TYR A 286 -19.24 -0.79 3.36
N GLY A 287 -19.21 0.54 3.37
CA GLY A 287 -18.87 1.38 4.52
C GLY A 287 -20.12 1.88 5.23
N MET A 288 -20.42 1.32 6.41
CA MET A 288 -21.60 1.64 7.21
C MET A 288 -21.23 2.51 8.43
N PRO A 289 -22.22 3.14 9.10
CA PRO A 289 -21.95 3.86 10.34
C PRO A 289 -21.47 2.90 11.42
N SER A 290 -20.24 3.10 11.89
CA SER A 290 -19.51 2.32 12.90
C SER A 290 -19.04 0.91 12.50
N PHE A 291 -19.11 0.52 11.23
CA PHE A 291 -18.55 -0.75 10.74
C PHE A 291 -18.46 -0.83 9.22
N THR A 292 -17.70 -1.78 8.69
CA THR A 292 -17.66 -2.11 7.26
C THR A 292 -17.97 -3.59 7.05
N LEU A 293 -18.69 -3.88 5.97
CA LEU A 293 -19.11 -5.22 5.57
C LEU A 293 -18.34 -5.62 4.32
N LEU A 294 -17.44 -6.61 4.45
CA LEU A 294 -16.55 -7.04 3.37
C LEU A 294 -16.74 -8.52 3.04
N GLY A 295 -16.58 -8.85 1.76
CA GLY A 295 -16.70 -10.21 1.26
C GLY A 295 -15.67 -11.20 1.81
N PRO A 296 -16.00 -12.49 1.94
CA PRO A 296 -15.11 -13.48 2.53
C PRO A 296 -13.80 -13.62 1.73
N ARG A 297 -13.83 -13.59 0.39
CA ARG A 297 -12.58 -13.65 -0.37
C ARG A 297 -11.84 -12.32 -0.31
N VAL A 298 -12.56 -11.20 -0.36
CA VAL A 298 -11.98 -9.84 -0.32
C VAL A 298 -11.16 -9.62 0.95
N ILE A 299 -11.68 -9.95 2.14
CA ILE A 299 -10.96 -9.65 3.39
C ILE A 299 -9.61 -10.34 3.48
N ARG A 300 -9.43 -11.47 2.80
CA ARG A 300 -8.21 -12.28 2.79
C ARG A 300 -7.15 -11.77 1.81
N PHE A 301 -7.49 -10.81 0.94
CA PHE A 301 -6.50 -10.22 0.04
C PHE A 301 -5.65 -9.18 0.77
N PRO A 302 -4.31 -9.37 0.83
CA PRO A 302 -3.44 -8.51 1.64
C PRO A 302 -3.46 -7.02 1.26
N PHE A 303 -3.74 -6.70 -0.01
CA PHE A 303 -3.76 -5.32 -0.48
C PHE A 303 -4.98 -4.52 -0.04
N ILE A 304 -6.06 -5.18 0.38
CA ILE A 304 -7.31 -4.51 0.77
C ILE A 304 -7.08 -3.58 1.96
N LEU A 305 -6.20 -3.98 2.90
CA LEU A 305 -5.74 -3.17 4.03
C LEU A 305 -5.13 -1.82 3.63
N HIS A 306 -4.66 -1.67 2.39
CA HIS A 306 -4.01 -0.47 1.87
C HIS A 306 -4.63 0.05 0.57
N SER A 307 -5.84 -0.40 0.25
CA SER A 307 -6.63 0.15 -0.86
C SER A 307 -8.02 0.51 -0.40
N SER A 308 -8.95 -0.45 -0.34
CA SER A 308 -10.37 -0.19 -0.16
C SER A 308 -10.76 -0.07 1.31
N TYR A 309 -10.10 -0.81 2.20
CA TYR A 309 -10.40 -0.76 3.64
C TYR A 309 -10.31 0.65 4.27
N PRO A 310 -9.22 1.42 4.05
CA PRO A 310 -9.15 2.79 4.57
C PRO A 310 -10.18 3.75 3.99
N HIS A 311 -10.68 3.49 2.78
CA HIS A 311 -11.78 4.23 2.15
C HIS A 311 -13.08 4.01 2.92
N GLU A 312 -13.46 2.74 3.12
CA GLU A 312 -14.67 2.38 3.87
C GLU A 312 -14.62 2.84 5.33
N LEU A 313 -13.43 2.80 5.95
CA LEU A 313 -13.23 3.31 7.30
C LEU A 313 -13.43 4.83 7.34
N LEU A 314 -12.90 5.57 6.35
CA LEU A 314 -13.03 7.02 6.29
C LEU A 314 -14.49 7.48 6.10
N HIS A 315 -15.33 6.65 5.47
CA HIS A 315 -16.76 6.94 5.36
C HIS A 315 -17.47 7.12 6.71
N ASN A 316 -16.84 6.73 7.82
CA ASN A 316 -17.37 7.00 9.15
C ASN A 316 -17.33 8.49 9.52
N TRP A 317 -16.42 9.28 8.95
CA TRP A 317 -16.46 10.74 9.06
C TRP A 317 -17.31 11.35 7.93
N TRP A 318 -17.11 10.90 6.69
CA TRP A 318 -17.79 11.45 5.51
C TRP A 318 -18.82 10.46 4.95
N GLY A 319 -20.08 10.87 4.88
CA GLY A 319 -21.18 10.00 4.44
C GLY A 319 -21.93 9.37 5.60
N ASN A 320 -21.26 8.87 6.63
CA ASN A 320 -21.94 8.34 7.83
C ASN A 320 -21.86 9.31 9.04
N GLY A 321 -20.78 10.07 9.19
CA GLY A 321 -20.60 11.01 10.31
C GLY A 321 -21.06 12.44 10.00
N VAL A 322 -20.91 12.86 8.75
CA VAL A 322 -21.50 14.04 8.13
C VAL A 322 -22.20 13.51 6.90
N TYR A 323 -23.53 13.56 6.91
CA TYR A 323 -24.36 12.95 5.87
C TYR A 323 -24.33 13.79 4.59
N VAL A 324 -24.55 13.13 3.47
CA VAL A 324 -24.61 13.80 2.16
C VAL A 324 -26.04 14.25 1.90
N ASP A 325 -26.26 15.51 1.55
CA ASP A 325 -27.51 15.90 0.88
C ASP A 325 -27.41 15.50 -0.59
N TYR A 326 -27.82 14.27 -0.91
CA TYR A 326 -27.68 13.71 -2.26
C TYR A 326 -28.31 14.60 -3.33
N PHE A 327 -29.39 15.32 -3.03
CA PHE A 327 -30.04 16.26 -3.95
C PHE A 327 -29.14 17.41 -4.41
N SER A 328 -28.20 17.83 -3.57
CA SER A 328 -27.27 18.92 -3.84
C SER A 328 -25.91 18.43 -4.36
N GLY A 329 -25.77 17.13 -4.61
CA GLY A 329 -24.56 16.51 -5.14
C GLY A 329 -23.75 15.75 -4.09
N ASN A 330 -23.29 14.56 -4.47
CA ASN A 330 -22.46 13.73 -3.63
C ASN A 330 -20.99 14.20 -3.64
N TRP A 331 -20.64 15.04 -2.66
CA TRP A 331 -19.28 15.51 -2.43
C TRP A 331 -18.38 14.47 -1.72
N CYS A 332 -18.99 13.51 -1.04
CA CYS A 332 -18.33 12.58 -0.12
C CYS A 332 -17.40 11.62 -0.87
N GLU A 333 -17.84 10.99 -1.96
CA GLU A 333 -17.05 9.99 -2.68
C GLU A 333 -15.70 10.51 -3.16
N GLY A 334 -15.68 11.71 -3.75
CA GLY A 334 -14.45 12.33 -4.22
C GLY A 334 -13.52 12.79 -3.09
N LEU A 335 -14.08 13.31 -1.99
CA LEU A 335 -13.28 13.70 -0.82
C LEU A 335 -12.67 12.46 -0.14
N THR A 336 -13.45 11.39 0.01
CA THR A 336 -12.99 10.11 0.57
C THR A 336 -11.91 9.50 -0.33
N ALA A 337 -12.10 9.49 -1.64
CA ALA A 337 -11.07 9.03 -2.58
C ALA A 337 -9.79 9.89 -2.51
N TYR A 338 -9.92 11.20 -2.29
CA TYR A 338 -8.75 12.08 -2.12
C TYR A 338 -7.98 11.76 -0.83
N MET A 339 -8.71 11.63 0.29
CA MET A 339 -8.13 11.46 1.62
C MET A 339 -7.75 10.02 1.97
N ALA A 340 -8.17 9.03 1.18
CA ALA A 340 -7.80 7.62 1.36
C ALA A 340 -6.99 7.11 0.15
N ASP A 341 -7.64 6.90 -1.00
CA ASP A 341 -7.04 6.25 -2.16
C ASP A 341 -5.83 7.01 -2.71
N HIS A 342 -5.99 8.31 -2.93
CA HIS A 342 -4.91 9.18 -3.39
C HIS A 342 -3.87 9.39 -2.29
N LEU A 343 -4.29 9.70 -1.06
CA LEU A 343 -3.36 9.96 0.04
C LEU A 343 -2.41 8.76 0.30
N ILE A 344 -2.92 7.53 0.28
CA ILE A 344 -2.08 6.34 0.47
C ILE A 344 -1.10 6.17 -0.70
N LYS A 345 -1.48 6.56 -1.91
CA LYS A 345 -0.57 6.59 -3.07
C LYS A 345 0.43 7.71 -2.95
N GLU A 346 0.04 8.88 -2.46
CA GLU A 346 0.90 10.03 -2.18
C GLU A 346 1.98 9.66 -1.16
N GLN A 347 1.61 9.03 -0.04
CA GLN A 347 2.55 8.48 0.97
C GLN A 347 3.57 7.49 0.38
N ARG A 348 3.23 6.82 -0.73
CA ARG A 348 4.09 5.86 -1.44
C ARG A 348 4.83 6.50 -2.62
N GLY A 349 4.83 7.82 -2.77
CA GLY A 349 5.46 8.55 -3.87
C GLY A 349 4.77 8.36 -5.23
N GLN A 350 3.51 7.89 -5.22
CA GLN A 350 2.69 7.61 -6.41
C GLN A 350 1.57 8.63 -6.63
N GLY A 351 1.55 9.74 -5.86
CA GLY A 351 0.51 10.77 -5.93
C GLY A 351 0.37 11.39 -7.34
N VAL A 352 1.48 11.80 -7.95
CA VAL A 352 1.51 12.36 -9.32
C VAL A 352 0.96 11.37 -10.35
N ALA A 353 1.38 10.10 -10.25
CA ALA A 353 0.91 9.05 -11.16
C ALA A 353 -0.59 8.78 -10.99
N TYR A 354 -1.11 8.87 -9.76
CA TYR A 354 -2.53 8.75 -9.47
C TYR A 354 -3.33 9.92 -10.05
N ARG A 355 -2.91 11.17 -9.83
CA ARG A 355 -3.55 12.37 -10.41
C ARG A 355 -3.60 12.29 -11.93
N ARG A 356 -2.48 11.98 -12.60
CA ARG A 356 -2.46 11.78 -14.05
C ARG A 356 -3.43 10.69 -14.51
N ALA A 357 -3.48 9.55 -13.81
CA ALA A 357 -4.42 8.48 -14.15
C ALA A 357 -5.88 8.92 -14.00
N THR A 358 -6.19 9.74 -12.98
CA THR A 358 -7.51 10.36 -12.81
C THR A 358 -7.86 11.28 -13.97
N LEU A 359 -6.95 12.19 -14.37
CA LEU A 359 -7.16 13.08 -15.52
C LEU A 359 -7.30 12.32 -16.84
N GLN A 360 -6.53 11.24 -17.00
CA GLN A 360 -6.63 10.35 -18.15
C GLN A 360 -8.03 9.70 -18.22
N LYS A 361 -8.53 9.13 -17.11
CA LYS A 361 -9.89 8.54 -17.07
C LYS A 361 -10.95 9.55 -17.49
N PHE A 362 -10.89 10.78 -16.99
CA PHE A 362 -11.82 11.84 -17.41
C PHE A 362 -11.72 12.14 -18.91
N THR A 363 -10.49 12.22 -19.43
CA THR A 363 -10.24 12.47 -20.87
C THR A 363 -10.75 11.34 -21.75
N ASP A 364 -10.57 10.08 -21.32
CA ASP A 364 -10.89 8.89 -22.10
C ASP A 364 -12.41 8.56 -22.08
N TYR A 365 -13.12 8.82 -20.97
CA TYR A 365 -14.51 8.37 -20.78
C TYR A 365 -15.58 9.48 -20.85
N VAL A 366 -15.22 10.74 -20.57
CA VAL A 366 -16.19 11.85 -20.51
C VAL A 366 -16.23 12.63 -21.83
N ASN A 367 -17.39 12.69 -22.45
CA ASN A 367 -17.68 13.36 -23.71
C ASN A 367 -18.93 14.26 -23.58
N PRO A 368 -19.25 15.10 -24.58
CA PRO A 368 -20.38 16.05 -24.47
C PRO A 368 -21.75 15.41 -24.17
N ASP A 369 -21.96 14.14 -24.51
CA ASP A 369 -23.25 13.46 -24.35
C ASP A 369 -23.43 12.88 -22.93
N ASN A 370 -22.34 12.63 -22.21
CA ASN A 370 -22.36 11.98 -20.88
C ASN A 370 -21.76 12.84 -19.75
N ASP A 371 -21.30 14.05 -20.02
CA ASP A 371 -20.77 14.99 -19.03
C ASP A 371 -21.91 15.67 -18.23
N PHE A 372 -21.71 15.84 -16.92
CA PHE A 372 -22.68 16.51 -16.05
C PHE A 372 -22.01 17.22 -14.85
N PRO A 373 -22.65 18.25 -14.27
CA PRO A 373 -22.13 18.96 -13.09
C PRO A 373 -22.03 18.08 -11.84
N LEU A 374 -21.06 18.36 -10.95
CA LEU A 374 -20.91 17.60 -9.70
C LEU A 374 -22.14 17.68 -8.80
N VAL A 375 -22.87 18.79 -8.82
CA VAL A 375 -24.15 18.93 -8.08
C VAL A 375 -25.23 17.95 -8.54
N LYS A 376 -25.08 17.32 -9.71
CA LYS A 376 -25.97 16.25 -10.21
C LYS A 376 -25.46 14.83 -9.92
N PHE A 377 -24.24 14.67 -9.42
CA PHE A 377 -23.71 13.36 -9.07
C PHE A 377 -24.44 12.79 -7.85
N ARG A 378 -24.88 11.53 -7.93
CA ARG A 378 -25.55 10.79 -6.85
C ARG A 378 -24.74 9.56 -6.47
N SER A 379 -24.50 8.72 -7.46
CA SER A 379 -23.74 7.48 -7.37
C SER A 379 -23.08 7.18 -8.72
N ARG A 380 -22.13 6.25 -8.73
CA ARG A 380 -21.55 5.73 -9.97
C ARG A 380 -22.52 4.75 -10.65
N PHE A 381 -22.63 4.86 -11.96
CA PHE A 381 -23.38 3.92 -12.81
C PHE A 381 -22.65 3.60 -14.13
N SER A 382 -21.58 4.33 -14.46
CA SER A 382 -20.72 4.12 -15.64
C SER A 382 -19.30 4.64 -15.39
N ALA A 383 -18.33 4.27 -16.24
CA ALA A 383 -16.96 4.78 -16.17
C ALA A 383 -16.88 6.32 -16.28
N ALA A 384 -17.78 6.94 -17.06
CA ALA A 384 -17.89 8.40 -17.16
C ALA A 384 -18.37 9.01 -15.83
N SER A 385 -19.44 8.45 -15.23
CA SER A 385 -19.94 8.93 -13.94
C SER A 385 -18.91 8.76 -12.80
N GLU A 386 -18.09 7.71 -12.84
CA GLU A 386 -16.97 7.53 -11.90
C GLU A 386 -15.91 8.63 -12.09
N ALA A 387 -15.50 8.88 -13.35
CA ALA A 387 -14.50 9.89 -13.66
C ALA A 387 -14.95 11.31 -13.26
N ILE A 388 -16.25 11.60 -13.33
CA ILE A 388 -16.85 12.86 -12.88
C ILE A 388 -16.96 12.88 -11.34
N GLY A 389 -17.75 11.99 -10.77
CA GLY A 389 -18.10 12.03 -9.34
C GLY A 389 -16.94 11.79 -8.39
N TYR A 390 -16.04 10.86 -8.73
CA TYR A 390 -14.82 10.62 -7.96
C TYR A 390 -13.68 11.49 -8.48
N GLY A 391 -13.38 11.40 -9.78
CA GLY A 391 -12.17 11.99 -10.36
C GLY A 391 -12.13 13.52 -10.34
N LYS A 392 -13.15 14.17 -10.91
CA LYS A 392 -13.24 15.65 -10.95
C LYS A 392 -13.38 16.24 -9.55
N THR A 393 -14.18 15.62 -8.67
CA THR A 393 -14.30 16.04 -7.26
C THR A 393 -12.98 15.90 -6.50
N LEU A 394 -12.24 14.80 -6.67
CA LEU A 394 -10.92 14.59 -6.07
C LEU A 394 -9.93 15.68 -6.51
N MET A 395 -9.87 15.96 -7.81
CA MET A 395 -9.00 17.01 -8.34
C MET A 395 -9.42 18.41 -7.88
N MET A 396 -10.71 18.67 -7.69
CA MET A 396 -11.20 19.91 -7.07
C MET A 396 -10.63 20.08 -5.65
N PHE A 397 -10.69 19.05 -4.79
CA PHE A 397 -10.11 19.12 -3.45
C PHE A 397 -8.58 19.23 -3.47
N HIS A 398 -7.91 18.56 -4.42
CA HIS A 398 -6.48 18.72 -4.62
C HIS A 398 -6.12 20.17 -4.95
N MET A 399 -6.77 20.78 -5.95
CA MET A 399 -6.56 22.19 -6.30
C MET A 399 -6.86 23.12 -5.13
N LEU A 400 -7.93 22.87 -4.38
CA LEU A 400 -8.27 23.65 -3.19
C LEU A 400 -7.16 23.58 -2.13
N ARG A 401 -6.61 22.37 -1.86
CA ARG A 401 -5.43 22.18 -0.97
C ARG A 401 -4.23 22.98 -1.48
N ARG A 402 -3.93 22.94 -2.78
CA ARG A 402 -2.82 23.72 -3.36
C ARG A 402 -3.03 25.23 -3.20
N GLN A 403 -4.27 25.68 -3.31
CA GLN A 403 -4.61 27.09 -3.22
C GLN A 403 -4.51 27.63 -1.78
N VAL A 404 -4.93 26.87 -0.77
CA VAL A 404 -5.00 27.33 0.64
C VAL A 404 -3.83 26.86 1.51
N GLY A 405 -3.09 25.83 1.09
CA GLY A 405 -2.02 25.19 1.85
C GLY A 405 -2.53 24.12 2.84
N ASP A 406 -1.65 23.20 3.22
CA ASP A 406 -2.00 21.99 3.97
C ASP A 406 -2.63 22.30 5.34
N ASP A 407 -2.04 23.22 6.11
CA ASP A 407 -2.52 23.57 7.46
C ASP A 407 -3.96 24.13 7.43
N GLN A 408 -4.22 25.04 6.48
CA GLN A 408 -5.52 25.66 6.31
C GLN A 408 -6.55 24.67 5.76
N PHE A 409 -6.13 23.80 4.83
CA PHE A 409 -6.97 22.74 4.28
C PHE A 409 -7.45 21.78 5.39
N VAL A 410 -6.52 21.33 6.24
CA VAL A 410 -6.84 20.48 7.40
C VAL A 410 -7.74 21.21 8.38
N ALA A 411 -7.42 22.46 8.74
CA ALA A 411 -8.24 23.25 9.66
C ALA A 411 -9.67 23.47 9.14
N ALA A 412 -9.84 23.65 7.82
CA ALA A 412 -11.14 23.82 7.18
C ALA A 412 -11.96 22.52 7.21
N LEU A 413 -11.35 21.37 6.91
CA LEU A 413 -12.01 20.07 7.06
C LEU A 413 -12.42 19.79 8.50
N GLN A 414 -11.57 20.11 9.47
CA GLN A 414 -11.90 20.00 10.89
C GLN A 414 -13.07 20.92 11.29
N ARG A 415 -13.12 22.15 10.76
CA ARG A 415 -14.27 23.06 10.96
C ARG A 415 -15.54 22.49 10.33
N PHE A 416 -15.47 22.05 9.08
CA PHE A 416 -16.59 21.45 8.36
C PHE A 416 -17.17 20.25 9.12
N TYR A 417 -16.31 19.35 9.60
CA TYR A 417 -16.71 18.22 10.44
C TYR A 417 -17.41 18.67 11.72
N ARG A 418 -16.81 19.60 12.49
CA ARG A 418 -17.40 20.07 13.75
C ARG A 418 -18.77 20.74 13.56
N GLN A 419 -18.97 21.46 12.47
CA GLN A 419 -20.22 22.19 12.20
C GLN A 419 -21.35 21.28 11.70
N ASN A 420 -21.02 20.17 11.03
CA ASN A 420 -21.99 19.34 10.31
C ASN A 420 -22.09 17.90 10.83
N LYS A 421 -21.41 17.56 11.93
CA LYS A 421 -21.49 16.23 12.54
C LYS A 421 -22.95 15.84 12.83
N PHE A 422 -23.35 14.68 12.30
CA PHE A 422 -24.71 14.12 12.34
C PHE A 422 -25.78 15.03 11.70
N ARG A 423 -25.40 15.78 10.66
CA ARG A 423 -26.29 16.58 9.82
C ARG A 423 -25.99 16.29 8.36
N ARG A 424 -26.95 16.55 7.48
CA ARG A 424 -26.72 16.55 6.03
C ARG A 424 -26.00 17.82 5.62
N ALA A 425 -25.02 17.68 4.73
CA ALA A 425 -24.21 18.79 4.23
C ALA A 425 -24.11 18.77 2.70
N THR A 426 -23.83 19.94 2.15
CA THR A 426 -23.72 20.24 0.73
C THR A 426 -22.33 20.75 0.37
N PHE A 427 -22.05 20.95 -0.93
CA PHE A 427 -20.85 21.68 -1.36
C PHE A 427 -20.79 23.13 -0.81
N ALA A 428 -21.92 23.78 -0.57
CA ALA A 428 -21.96 25.14 -0.02
C ALA A 428 -21.53 25.20 1.45
N ASP A 429 -21.82 24.16 2.23
CA ASP A 429 -21.36 24.04 3.61
C ASP A 429 -19.84 23.85 3.67
N ILE A 430 -19.27 23.10 2.71
CA ILE A 430 -17.82 22.95 2.56
C ILE A 430 -17.20 24.29 2.19
N GLN A 431 -17.73 24.99 1.18
CA GLN A 431 -17.27 26.33 0.81
C GLN A 431 -17.24 27.24 2.03
N THR A 432 -18.36 27.34 2.75
CA THR A 432 -18.49 28.18 3.94
C THR A 432 -17.43 27.85 5.00
N ALA A 433 -17.19 26.56 5.26
CA ALA A 433 -16.17 26.14 6.23
C ALA A 433 -14.75 26.55 5.80
N PHE A 434 -14.44 26.47 4.51
CA PHE A 434 -13.16 26.91 3.95
C PHE A 434 -13.00 28.43 3.98
N GLU A 435 -14.02 29.19 3.59
CA GLU A 435 -13.99 30.66 3.63
C GLU A 435 -13.85 31.18 5.07
N GLN A 436 -14.60 30.62 6.02
CA GLN A 436 -14.50 30.96 7.45
C GLN A 436 -13.14 30.60 8.07
N THR A 437 -12.42 29.63 7.51
CA THR A 437 -11.11 29.23 8.02
C THR A 437 -10.00 30.07 7.42
N THR A 438 -10.07 30.30 6.11
CA THR A 438 -9.00 30.93 5.35
C THR A 438 -9.13 32.45 5.23
N GLY A 439 -10.34 33.00 5.43
CA GLY A 439 -10.65 34.40 5.20
C GLY A 439 -10.69 34.80 3.71
N ARG A 440 -10.69 33.83 2.79
CA ARG A 440 -10.72 34.04 1.34
C ARG A 440 -12.12 33.84 0.79
N ASP A 441 -12.48 34.61 -0.22
CA ASP A 441 -13.67 34.34 -1.05
C ASP A 441 -13.36 33.18 -2.01
N LEU A 442 -14.17 32.11 -1.94
CA LEU A 442 -14.03 30.90 -2.75
C LEU A 442 -15.29 30.64 -3.60
N ALA A 443 -16.22 31.58 -3.66
CA ALA A 443 -17.50 31.40 -4.34
C ALA A 443 -17.32 31.08 -5.83
N GLU A 444 -16.41 31.78 -6.50
CA GLU A 444 -16.14 31.52 -7.92
C GLU A 444 -15.47 30.16 -8.15
N PHE A 445 -14.57 29.75 -7.25
CA PHE A 445 -13.92 28.43 -7.32
C PHE A 445 -14.95 27.30 -7.19
N PHE A 446 -15.80 27.34 -6.15
CA PHE A 446 -16.83 26.32 -5.94
C PHE A 446 -17.86 26.33 -7.05
N THR A 447 -18.35 27.51 -7.47
CA THR A 447 -19.32 27.62 -8.55
C THR A 447 -18.77 27.01 -9.84
N GLN A 448 -17.54 27.34 -10.21
CA GLN A 448 -16.91 26.85 -11.42
C GLN A 448 -16.79 25.31 -11.42
N TRP A 449 -16.31 24.71 -10.34
CA TRP A 449 -16.00 23.28 -10.32
C TRP A 449 -17.19 22.39 -10.02
N THR A 450 -18.20 22.89 -9.30
CA THR A 450 -19.37 22.10 -8.90
C THR A 450 -20.55 22.19 -9.88
N THR A 451 -20.72 23.34 -10.56
CA THR A 451 -21.90 23.60 -11.40
C THR A 451 -21.62 23.54 -12.91
N ARG A 452 -20.37 23.73 -13.36
CA ARG A 452 -20.02 23.67 -14.80
C ARG A 452 -19.62 22.25 -15.22
N THR A 453 -20.04 21.86 -16.42
CA THR A 453 -19.50 20.70 -17.15
C THR A 453 -18.13 21.01 -17.76
N GLY A 454 -17.47 20.00 -18.32
CA GLY A 454 -16.19 20.14 -19.00
C GLY A 454 -14.99 20.30 -18.07
N ALA A 455 -13.83 20.47 -18.70
CA ALA A 455 -12.55 20.75 -18.09
C ALA A 455 -11.65 21.48 -19.12
N PRO A 456 -10.74 22.36 -18.67
CA PRO A 456 -9.87 23.13 -19.56
C PRO A 456 -8.93 22.24 -20.37
N GLN A 457 -8.54 22.72 -21.55
CA GLN A 457 -7.44 22.19 -22.35
C GLN A 457 -6.38 23.27 -22.46
N LEU A 458 -5.16 22.98 -22.01
CA LEU A 458 -4.07 23.96 -21.98
C LEU A 458 -3.11 23.75 -23.14
N GLN A 459 -2.58 24.85 -23.65
CA GLN A 459 -1.50 24.87 -24.64
C GLN A 459 -0.42 25.86 -24.22
N LEU A 460 0.85 25.43 -24.26
CA LEU A 460 2.00 26.30 -24.16
C LEU A 460 2.39 26.76 -25.57
N THR A 461 2.27 28.05 -25.84
CA THR A 461 2.87 28.62 -27.06
C THR A 461 4.40 28.68 -26.92
N LYS A 462 5.12 28.77 -28.04
CA LYS A 462 6.59 28.79 -28.04
C LYS A 462 7.11 29.91 -27.12
N PRO A 463 7.81 29.61 -26.01
CA PRO A 463 8.31 30.65 -25.13
C PRO A 463 9.40 31.50 -25.79
N ASP A 464 9.43 32.78 -25.48
CA ASP A 464 10.44 33.74 -25.98
C ASP A 464 11.50 33.98 -24.90
N LEU A 465 12.76 33.69 -25.22
CA LEU A 465 13.89 33.86 -24.31
C LEU A 465 14.82 34.94 -24.85
N ARG A 466 14.96 36.04 -24.10
CA ARG A 466 15.87 37.14 -24.44
C ARG A 466 16.94 37.32 -23.39
N GLN A 467 18.18 37.50 -23.82
CA GLN A 467 19.26 37.89 -22.93
C GLN A 467 19.30 39.41 -22.77
N ASN A 468 19.46 39.91 -21.55
CA ASN A 468 19.59 41.33 -21.25
C ASN A 468 20.79 41.57 -20.31
N THR A 469 21.08 42.82 -19.96
CA THR A 469 22.20 43.19 -19.08
C THR A 469 22.11 42.61 -17.67
N SER A 470 20.91 42.19 -17.25
CA SER A 470 20.61 41.66 -15.90
C SER A 470 20.45 40.13 -15.87
N GLY A 471 20.68 39.43 -16.99
CA GLY A 471 20.52 37.98 -17.13
C GLY A 471 19.62 37.60 -18.31
N TYR A 472 18.56 36.85 -18.03
CA TYR A 472 17.66 36.26 -19.02
C TYR A 472 16.20 36.58 -18.70
N GLN A 473 15.49 37.15 -19.67
CA GLN A 473 14.05 37.36 -19.62
C GLN A 473 13.34 36.27 -20.40
N LEU A 474 12.51 35.49 -19.71
CA LEU A 474 11.66 34.45 -20.31
C LEU A 474 10.22 34.96 -20.36
N SER A 475 9.62 34.97 -21.55
CA SER A 475 8.19 35.20 -21.75
C SER A 475 7.49 33.87 -22.01
N VAL A 476 6.47 33.58 -21.22
CA VAL A 476 5.65 32.36 -21.31
C VAL A 476 4.21 32.78 -21.59
N THR A 477 3.60 32.20 -22.62
CA THR A 477 2.20 32.43 -22.97
C THR A 477 1.44 31.11 -22.95
N LEU A 478 0.45 31.03 -22.06
CA LEU A 478 -0.45 29.89 -21.89
C LEU A 478 -1.83 30.22 -22.48
N GLN A 479 -2.44 29.24 -23.13
CA GLN A 479 -3.77 29.38 -23.73
C GLN A 479 -4.70 28.25 -23.29
N GLN A 480 -5.97 28.60 -23.10
CA GLN A 480 -7.08 27.66 -22.95
C GLN A 480 -7.75 27.44 -24.31
N ILE A 481 -7.65 26.24 -24.87
CA ILE A 481 -8.06 25.94 -26.25
C ILE A 481 -9.43 25.28 -26.38
N GLN A 482 -10.08 24.96 -25.26
CA GLN A 482 -11.45 24.43 -25.28
C GLN A 482 -12.47 25.50 -25.75
N PRO A 483 -13.55 25.11 -26.44
CA PRO A 483 -14.53 26.05 -27.00
C PRO A 483 -15.41 26.74 -25.94
N GLU A 484 -15.60 26.13 -24.77
CA GLU A 484 -16.41 26.70 -23.68
C GLU A 484 -15.75 27.95 -23.07
N ALA A 485 -16.42 28.66 -22.17
CA ALA A 485 -15.82 29.77 -21.44
C ALA A 485 -14.52 29.36 -20.71
N PRO A 486 -13.51 30.26 -20.58
CA PRO A 486 -12.29 29.94 -19.87
C PRO A 486 -12.58 29.56 -18.41
N PHE A 487 -11.71 28.72 -17.86
CA PHE A 487 -11.67 28.40 -16.44
C PHE A 487 -10.68 29.34 -15.75
N LEU A 488 -10.96 29.74 -14.52
CA LEU A 488 -9.97 30.38 -13.66
C LEU A 488 -9.00 29.33 -13.14
N LEU A 489 -7.70 29.50 -13.40
CA LEU A 489 -6.67 28.50 -13.09
C LEU A 489 -5.42 29.15 -12.51
N ASP A 490 -4.88 28.53 -11.45
CA ASP A 490 -3.55 28.80 -10.91
C ASP A 490 -2.59 27.74 -11.44
N VAL A 491 -1.98 27.98 -12.60
CA VAL A 491 -1.21 26.94 -13.33
C VAL A 491 0.26 26.93 -12.88
N PRO A 492 0.77 25.83 -12.28
CA PRO A 492 2.18 25.73 -11.94
C PRO A 492 3.04 25.53 -13.19
N VAL A 493 4.13 26.27 -13.30
CA VAL A 493 5.09 26.23 -14.41
C VAL A 493 6.49 26.07 -13.84
N ALA A 494 7.13 24.96 -14.19
CA ALA A 494 8.51 24.67 -13.84
C ALA A 494 9.47 25.15 -14.92
N VAL A 495 10.53 25.85 -14.50
CA VAL A 495 11.59 26.33 -15.37
C VAL A 495 12.91 25.68 -14.95
N THR A 496 13.49 24.90 -15.86
CA THR A 496 14.82 24.30 -15.65
C THR A 496 15.89 25.30 -16.04
N LEU A 497 16.84 25.57 -15.14
CA LEU A 497 17.92 26.53 -15.35
C LEU A 497 19.27 25.83 -15.55
N ALA A 498 20.14 26.44 -16.34
CA ALA A 498 21.51 25.96 -16.55
C ALA A 498 22.31 25.87 -15.24
N ASP A 499 23.12 24.82 -15.13
CA ASP A 499 24.00 24.52 -14.01
C ASP A 499 23.29 24.42 -12.65
N THR A 500 21.99 24.08 -12.67
CA THR A 500 21.21 23.82 -11.44
C THR A 500 20.48 22.49 -11.56
N PRO A 501 20.53 21.63 -10.52
CA PRO A 501 19.82 20.36 -10.55
C PRO A 501 18.32 20.50 -10.27
N ALA A 502 17.87 21.62 -9.70
CA ALA A 502 16.48 21.86 -9.32
C ALA A 502 15.79 22.82 -10.29
N ALA A 503 14.51 22.58 -10.58
CA ALA A 503 13.68 23.51 -11.35
C ALA A 503 13.09 24.60 -10.44
N VAL A 504 12.88 25.79 -10.99
CA VAL A 504 12.15 26.88 -10.33
C VAL A 504 10.68 26.79 -10.73
N VAL A 505 9.79 26.65 -9.75
CA VAL A 505 8.35 26.62 -9.99
C VAL A 505 7.75 28.02 -9.77
N ARG A 506 6.93 28.48 -10.71
CA ARG A 506 6.16 29.73 -10.67
C ARG A 506 4.71 29.43 -11.01
N THR A 507 3.78 30.19 -10.43
CA THR A 507 2.35 30.06 -10.77
C THR A 507 1.97 31.11 -11.81
N VAL A 508 1.23 30.70 -12.83
CA VAL A 508 0.57 31.58 -13.81
C VAL A 508 -0.91 31.62 -13.48
N HIS A 509 -1.39 32.79 -13.08
CA HIS A 509 -2.81 33.04 -12.83
C HIS A 509 -3.49 33.31 -14.17
N MET A 510 -4.36 32.38 -14.61
CA MET A 510 -5.14 32.50 -15.83
C MET A 510 -6.56 32.90 -15.48
N THR A 511 -6.90 34.18 -15.68
CA THR A 511 -8.27 34.69 -15.54
C THR A 511 -9.02 34.81 -16.87
N GLU A 512 -8.28 34.68 -17.98
CA GLU A 512 -8.79 34.80 -19.34
C GLU A 512 -8.39 33.59 -20.19
N ARG A 513 -8.76 33.63 -21.48
CA ARG A 513 -8.40 32.62 -22.49
C ARG A 513 -6.89 32.47 -22.64
N GLU A 514 -6.17 33.59 -22.58
CA GLU A 514 -4.72 33.67 -22.74
C GLU A 514 -4.11 34.36 -21.52
N ALA A 515 -2.95 33.87 -21.07
CA ALA A 515 -2.16 34.51 -20.03
C ALA A 515 -0.70 34.62 -20.47
N VAL A 516 -0.16 35.83 -20.41
CA VAL A 516 1.23 36.14 -20.77
C VAL A 516 1.99 36.60 -19.53
N VAL A 517 3.07 35.90 -19.19
CA VAL A 517 3.95 36.25 -18.07
C VAL A 517 5.38 36.47 -18.53
N ARG A 518 6.08 37.37 -17.85
CA ARG A 518 7.50 37.66 -18.09
C ARG A 518 8.29 37.51 -16.80
N TRP A 519 9.26 36.61 -16.79
CA TRP A 519 10.09 36.33 -15.62
C TRP A 519 11.56 36.62 -15.90
N GLN A 520 12.25 37.13 -14.90
CA GLN A 520 13.69 37.39 -14.95
C GLN A 520 14.45 36.29 -14.21
N PHE A 521 15.53 35.80 -14.83
CA PHE A 521 16.42 34.79 -14.27
C PHE A 521 17.88 35.21 -14.40
N THR A 522 18.69 34.94 -13.38
CA THR A 522 20.14 35.18 -13.41
C THR A 522 20.90 34.10 -14.19
N ARG A 523 20.30 32.89 -14.30
CA ARG A 523 20.83 31.75 -15.05
C ARG A 523 19.95 31.47 -16.26
N ARG A 524 20.54 30.93 -17.32
CA ARG A 524 19.85 30.64 -18.58
C ARG A 524 18.74 29.60 -18.38
N PRO A 525 17.47 29.91 -18.69
CA PRO A 525 16.40 28.92 -18.83
C PRO A 525 16.69 27.97 -19.99
N LEU A 526 16.55 26.67 -19.75
CA LEU A 526 16.80 25.59 -20.71
C LEU A 526 15.52 24.89 -21.16
N ARG A 527 14.52 24.84 -20.28
CA ARG A 527 13.27 24.10 -20.50
C ARG A 527 12.14 24.67 -19.64
N VAL A 528 10.93 24.66 -20.18
CA VAL A 528 9.68 25.03 -19.49
C VAL A 528 8.75 23.83 -19.50
N ASP A 529 8.17 23.49 -18.36
CA ASP A 529 7.16 22.44 -18.20
C ASP A 529 5.96 22.99 -17.42
N VAL A 530 4.78 22.93 -18.01
CA VAL A 530 3.52 23.41 -17.44
C VAL A 530 2.78 22.25 -16.81
N ASP A 531 2.30 22.44 -15.60
CA ASP A 531 1.58 21.44 -14.79
C ASP A 531 2.31 20.07 -14.69
N PRO A 532 3.62 20.04 -14.37
CA PRO A 532 4.41 18.80 -14.44
C PRO A 532 4.02 17.74 -13.41
N HIS A 533 3.30 18.12 -12.36
CA HIS A 533 2.77 17.24 -11.32
C HIS A 533 1.28 16.88 -11.50
N PHE A 534 0.65 17.34 -12.59
CA PHE A 534 -0.78 17.12 -12.84
C PHE A 534 -1.66 17.62 -11.68
N ASP A 535 -1.38 18.83 -11.21
CA ASP A 535 -2.08 19.48 -10.10
C ASP A 535 -3.41 20.10 -10.54
N ILE A 536 -3.63 20.27 -11.85
CA ILE A 536 -4.83 20.95 -12.39
C ILE A 536 -5.84 19.96 -12.96
N MET A 537 -7.13 20.14 -12.63
CA MET A 537 -8.21 19.44 -13.31
C MET A 537 -8.32 19.93 -14.76
N ARG A 538 -7.89 19.10 -15.72
CA ARG A 538 -7.87 19.42 -17.15
C ARG A 538 -8.04 18.16 -18.00
N ARG A 539 -8.39 18.35 -19.27
CA ARG A 539 -8.28 17.29 -20.29
C ARG A 539 -6.82 17.17 -20.71
N LEU A 540 -6.31 15.94 -20.74
CA LEU A 540 -4.93 15.67 -21.16
C LEU A 540 -4.84 15.66 -22.68
N ASP A 541 -3.75 16.21 -23.22
CA ASP A 541 -3.43 15.98 -24.63
C ASP A 541 -3.03 14.51 -24.85
N VAL A 542 -3.27 14.01 -26.05
CA VAL A 542 -2.94 12.62 -26.40
C VAL A 542 -1.46 12.29 -26.21
N ASN A 543 -0.57 13.28 -26.33
CA ASN A 543 0.87 13.15 -26.12
C ASN A 543 1.26 13.09 -24.63
N GLU A 544 0.40 13.56 -23.74
CA GLU A 544 0.58 13.48 -22.29
C GLU A 544 0.16 12.14 -21.69
N ILE A 545 -0.49 11.30 -22.50
CA ILE A 545 -0.89 9.95 -22.12
C ILE A 545 0.07 8.94 -22.76
N PRO A 546 0.87 8.20 -21.96
CA PRO A 546 1.75 7.16 -22.47
C PRO A 546 0.95 6.06 -23.19
N PRO A 547 1.46 5.48 -24.29
CA PRO A 547 0.84 4.30 -24.87
C PRO A 547 0.91 3.15 -23.86
N ALA A 548 -0.16 2.38 -23.75
CA ALA A 548 -0.30 1.31 -22.75
C ALA A 548 -1.17 0.17 -23.29
N LEU A 549 -1.06 -1.01 -22.68
CA LEU A 549 -1.79 -2.21 -23.09
C LEU A 549 -3.31 -2.08 -22.98
N SER A 550 -3.82 -1.27 -22.07
CA SER A 550 -5.25 -1.05 -21.87
C SER A 550 -5.90 -0.50 -23.13
N ARG A 551 -5.18 0.30 -23.91
CA ARG A 551 -5.68 0.87 -25.18
C ARG A 551 -5.95 -0.21 -26.23
N ILE A 552 -5.11 -1.23 -26.32
CA ILE A 552 -5.34 -2.31 -27.29
C ILE A 552 -6.39 -3.30 -26.79
N PHE A 553 -6.39 -3.62 -25.49
CA PHE A 553 -7.37 -4.56 -24.95
C PHE A 553 -8.79 -4.00 -24.92
N GLY A 554 -8.96 -2.69 -24.70
CA GLY A 554 -10.26 -2.01 -24.66
C GLY A 554 -10.77 -1.47 -26.01
N ALA A 555 -10.02 -1.61 -27.11
CA ALA A 555 -10.43 -1.06 -28.39
C ALA A 555 -11.52 -1.90 -29.07
N PRO A 556 -12.52 -1.28 -29.73
CA PRO A 556 -13.67 -1.98 -30.33
C PRO A 556 -13.32 -2.87 -31.51
N HIS A 557 -12.15 -2.67 -32.13
CA HIS A 557 -11.56 -3.52 -33.17
C HIS A 557 -10.04 -3.57 -32.98
N VAL A 558 -9.45 -4.75 -33.14
CA VAL A 558 -8.00 -4.98 -32.96
C VAL A 558 -7.49 -5.92 -34.04
N VAL A 559 -6.30 -5.63 -34.56
CA VAL A 559 -5.64 -6.48 -35.55
C VAL A 559 -4.41 -7.16 -34.95
N ILE A 560 -4.28 -8.47 -35.11
CA ILE A 560 -3.08 -9.24 -34.75
C ILE A 560 -2.34 -9.62 -36.02
N VAL A 561 -1.05 -9.28 -36.07
CA VAL A 561 -0.16 -9.54 -37.20
C VAL A 561 0.89 -10.56 -36.78
N LEU A 562 0.79 -11.77 -37.32
CA LEU A 562 1.66 -12.91 -37.02
C LEU A 562 2.92 -12.93 -37.91
N PRO A 563 4.06 -13.43 -37.41
CA PRO A 563 5.32 -13.44 -38.17
C PRO A 563 5.37 -14.63 -39.15
N SER A 564 5.27 -14.39 -40.47
CA SER A 564 5.33 -15.46 -41.49
C SER A 564 6.69 -16.17 -41.58
N ARG A 565 7.76 -15.54 -41.10
CA ARG A 565 9.15 -16.06 -41.14
C ARG A 565 9.65 -16.64 -39.82
N ALA A 566 8.82 -16.74 -38.79
CA ALA A 566 9.22 -17.36 -37.53
C ALA A 566 9.39 -18.89 -37.67
N PRO A 567 10.19 -19.55 -36.81
CA PRO A 567 10.25 -21.02 -36.76
C PRO A 567 8.86 -21.65 -36.55
N SER A 568 8.62 -22.83 -37.13
CA SER A 568 7.29 -23.50 -37.14
C SER A 568 6.66 -23.62 -35.74
N GLU A 569 7.44 -24.02 -34.73
CA GLU A 569 6.94 -24.15 -33.35
C GLU A 569 6.54 -22.80 -32.73
N LEU A 570 7.25 -21.72 -33.05
CA LEU A 570 6.87 -20.37 -32.61
C LEU A 570 5.65 -19.85 -33.38
N GLN A 571 5.53 -20.14 -34.68
CA GLN A 571 4.33 -19.78 -35.45
C GLN A 571 3.08 -20.45 -34.88
N LYS A 572 3.15 -21.75 -34.57
CA LYS A 572 2.06 -22.49 -33.91
C LYS A 572 1.70 -21.85 -32.57
N ALA A 573 2.69 -21.55 -31.73
CA ALA A 573 2.47 -20.94 -30.42
C ALA A 573 1.83 -19.53 -30.52
N TYR A 574 2.28 -18.69 -31.46
CA TYR A 574 1.70 -17.37 -31.68
C TYR A 574 0.28 -17.44 -32.24
N ARG A 575 0.03 -18.37 -33.17
CA ARG A 575 -1.29 -18.59 -33.74
C ARG A 575 -2.28 -19.05 -32.67
N ALA A 576 -1.90 -20.03 -31.84
CA ALA A 576 -2.74 -20.51 -30.73
C ALA A 576 -3.06 -19.39 -29.73
N LEU A 577 -2.09 -18.52 -29.42
CA LEU A 577 -2.31 -17.34 -28.57
C LEU A 577 -3.32 -16.38 -29.22
N ALA A 578 -3.13 -16.04 -30.49
CA ALA A 578 -4.00 -15.12 -31.22
C ALA A 578 -5.44 -15.65 -31.38
N GLU A 579 -5.59 -16.93 -31.71
CA GLU A 579 -6.89 -17.60 -31.86
C GLU A 579 -7.64 -17.68 -30.53
N LYS A 580 -6.94 -17.95 -29.41
CA LYS A 580 -7.53 -17.91 -28.07
C LYS A 580 -8.12 -16.53 -27.76
N TRP A 581 -7.35 -15.46 -27.98
CA TRP A 581 -7.87 -14.10 -27.79
C TRP A 581 -9.01 -13.77 -28.76
N ALA A 582 -8.93 -14.20 -30.02
CA ALA A 582 -9.97 -13.94 -31.00
C ALA A 582 -11.30 -14.61 -30.62
N ALA A 583 -11.27 -15.87 -30.16
CA ALA A 583 -12.44 -16.60 -29.69
C ALA A 583 -13.14 -15.90 -28.52
N ASP A 584 -12.37 -15.37 -27.56
CA ASP A 584 -12.90 -14.67 -26.38
C ASP A 584 -13.43 -13.26 -26.69
N SER A 585 -13.20 -12.73 -27.90
CA SER A 585 -13.41 -11.32 -28.24
C SER A 585 -14.74 -10.98 -28.92
N ARG A 586 -15.66 -11.94 -29.09
CA ARG A 586 -16.96 -11.76 -29.80
C ARG A 586 -16.80 -11.12 -31.21
N GLY A 587 -15.75 -11.49 -31.96
CA GLY A 587 -15.52 -11.02 -33.34
C GLY A 587 -14.77 -9.69 -33.46
N ARG A 588 -14.25 -9.15 -32.36
CA ARG A 588 -13.50 -7.89 -32.30
C ARG A 588 -12.07 -7.97 -32.84
N ILE A 589 -11.46 -9.16 -32.82
CA ILE A 589 -10.07 -9.37 -33.19
C ILE A 589 -9.97 -10.05 -34.56
N THR A 590 -9.23 -9.44 -35.48
CA THR A 590 -8.85 -10.05 -36.76
C THR A 590 -7.38 -10.46 -36.74
N VAL A 591 -7.05 -11.59 -37.36
CA VAL A 591 -5.69 -12.15 -37.37
C VAL A 591 -5.21 -12.27 -38.82
N HIS A 592 -4.03 -11.71 -39.10
CA HIS A 592 -3.38 -11.74 -40.40
C HIS A 592 -1.93 -12.20 -40.25
N LEU A 593 -1.36 -12.84 -41.27
CA LEU A 593 0.10 -12.93 -41.39
C LEU A 593 0.65 -11.56 -41.78
N ASP A 594 1.90 -11.31 -41.42
CA ASP A 594 2.57 -10.06 -41.76
C ASP A 594 2.61 -9.81 -43.27
N THR A 595 2.65 -10.87 -44.09
CA THR A 595 2.56 -10.86 -45.57
C THR A 595 1.17 -10.62 -46.14
N ASP A 596 0.09 -10.76 -45.36
CA ASP A 596 -1.30 -10.70 -45.87
C ASP A 596 -1.83 -9.27 -46.01
N ILE A 597 -1.18 -8.31 -45.34
CA ILE A 597 -1.55 -6.89 -45.34
C ILE A 597 -0.50 -6.12 -46.11
N ASP A 598 -0.77 -4.99 -46.77
CA ASP A 598 0.30 -4.19 -47.40
C ASP A 598 0.76 -3.01 -46.54
N ALA A 599 0.00 -2.68 -45.48
CA ALA A 599 0.16 -1.38 -44.85
C ALA A 599 0.03 -1.23 -43.33
N LEU A 600 -0.20 -2.19 -42.43
CA LEU A 600 -0.76 -1.90 -41.08
C LEU A 600 -2.12 -1.13 -41.15
N PRO A 601 -3.13 -1.51 -40.38
CA PRO A 601 -4.40 -0.78 -40.31
C PRO A 601 -4.29 0.45 -39.39
N ALA A 602 -5.31 1.30 -39.27
CA ALA A 602 -5.25 2.50 -38.41
C ALA A 602 -5.73 2.23 -36.97
N GLU A 603 -6.41 1.09 -36.80
CA GLU A 603 -6.82 0.46 -35.56
C GLU A 603 -5.61 0.04 -34.70
N PRO A 604 -5.82 -0.30 -33.42
CA PRO A 604 -4.77 -0.87 -32.59
C PRO A 604 -4.25 -2.20 -33.13
N VAL A 605 -2.93 -2.36 -33.17
CA VAL A 605 -2.28 -3.52 -33.79
C VAL A 605 -1.35 -4.25 -32.82
N TRP A 606 -1.49 -5.57 -32.74
CA TRP A 606 -0.48 -6.45 -32.18
C TRP A 606 0.47 -6.92 -33.29
N ILE A 607 1.78 -6.81 -33.06
CA ILE A 607 2.84 -7.32 -33.91
C ILE A 607 3.54 -8.43 -33.14
N PHE A 608 3.46 -9.67 -33.62
CA PHE A 608 4.05 -10.82 -32.92
C PHE A 608 5.39 -11.23 -33.56
N GLY A 609 6.37 -11.60 -32.74
CA GLY A 609 7.63 -12.20 -33.17
C GLY A 609 8.77 -11.21 -33.44
N TRP A 610 10.00 -11.73 -33.36
CA TRP A 610 11.21 -11.00 -33.74
C TRP A 610 11.33 -10.87 -35.27
N GLU A 611 10.77 -11.85 -35.97
CA GLU A 611 10.85 -12.08 -37.41
C GLU A 611 9.78 -11.31 -38.20
N ASN A 612 8.91 -10.58 -37.50
CA ASN A 612 7.81 -9.84 -38.11
C ASN A 612 8.33 -8.65 -38.93
N ARG A 613 7.92 -8.54 -40.18
CA ARG A 613 8.39 -7.45 -41.06
C ARG A 613 7.95 -6.05 -40.60
N TRP A 614 6.91 -5.95 -39.78
CA TRP A 614 6.42 -4.67 -39.24
C TRP A 614 7.08 -4.26 -37.91
N ARG A 615 7.93 -5.12 -37.31
CA ARG A 615 8.71 -4.78 -36.10
C ARG A 615 9.44 -3.43 -36.17
N PRO A 616 10.08 -3.03 -37.30
CA PRO A 616 10.77 -1.74 -37.40
C PRO A 616 9.85 -0.52 -37.18
N VAL A 617 8.53 -0.64 -37.34
CA VAL A 617 7.58 0.44 -37.01
C VAL A 617 7.63 0.75 -35.52
N VAL A 618 7.62 -0.29 -34.67
CA VAL A 618 7.69 -0.15 -33.22
C VAL A 618 9.02 0.47 -32.81
N GLU A 619 10.12 0.00 -33.40
CA GLU A 619 11.45 0.56 -33.14
C GLU A 619 11.53 2.06 -33.48
N ARG A 620 10.96 2.50 -34.61
CA ARG A 620 10.90 3.93 -34.96
C ARG A 620 10.06 4.73 -33.98
N GLN A 621 8.90 4.21 -33.57
CA GLN A 621 7.99 4.91 -32.65
C GLN A 621 8.50 4.94 -31.20
N LEU A 622 9.54 4.17 -30.88
CA LEU A 622 10.16 4.15 -29.55
C LEU A 622 11.44 4.99 -29.43
N ARG A 623 11.87 5.68 -30.49
CA ARG A 623 13.15 6.44 -30.53
C ARG A 623 13.28 7.54 -29.50
N ASP A 624 12.16 8.13 -29.07
CA ASP A 624 12.13 9.19 -28.08
C ASP A 624 12.13 8.67 -26.63
N TYR A 625 12.08 7.35 -26.46
CA TYR A 625 12.22 6.71 -25.15
C TYR A 625 13.61 6.08 -25.04
N ASP A 626 14.05 5.85 -23.80
CA ASP A 626 15.32 5.18 -23.50
C ASP A 626 15.21 3.67 -23.74
N VAL A 627 15.02 3.28 -25.01
CA VAL A 627 14.83 1.90 -25.47
C VAL A 627 15.67 1.64 -26.71
N ALA A 628 16.42 0.54 -26.70
CA ALA A 628 17.11 0.04 -27.88
C ALA A 628 16.73 -1.42 -28.12
N ILE A 629 16.26 -1.72 -29.33
CA ILE A 629 16.02 -3.10 -29.76
C ILE A 629 17.30 -3.58 -30.45
N GLU A 630 18.05 -4.43 -29.77
CA GLU A 630 19.34 -4.98 -30.21
C GLU A 630 19.14 -6.37 -30.83
N ALA A 631 20.15 -6.88 -31.56
CA ALA A 631 20.03 -8.20 -32.20
C ALA A 631 19.86 -9.36 -31.20
N ASN A 632 20.43 -9.22 -29.99
CA ASN A 632 20.47 -10.22 -28.94
C ASN A 632 19.52 -9.92 -27.77
N GLY A 633 18.70 -8.87 -27.84
CA GLY A 633 17.82 -8.48 -26.73
C GLY A 633 17.22 -7.08 -26.88
N VAL A 634 16.58 -6.60 -25.81
CA VAL A 634 16.03 -5.25 -25.71
C VAL A 634 16.62 -4.57 -24.50
N ARG A 635 17.16 -3.37 -24.68
CA ARG A 635 17.57 -2.49 -23.59
C ARG A 635 16.44 -1.53 -23.28
N ILE A 636 16.03 -1.47 -22.02
CA ILE A 636 15.02 -0.54 -21.51
C ILE A 636 15.66 0.20 -20.33
N GLY A 637 16.04 1.45 -20.57
CA GLY A 637 16.89 2.22 -19.66
C GLY A 637 18.18 1.49 -19.33
N LYS A 638 18.41 1.24 -18.04
CA LYS A 638 19.59 0.51 -17.54
C LYS A 638 19.41 -1.02 -17.56
N THR A 639 18.24 -1.52 -17.93
CA THR A 639 17.91 -2.95 -17.88
C THR A 639 18.07 -3.56 -19.26
N PHE A 640 18.88 -4.62 -19.37
CA PHE A 640 18.99 -5.42 -20.58
C PHE A 640 18.17 -6.70 -20.46
N VAL A 641 17.27 -6.93 -21.41
CA VAL A 641 16.45 -8.14 -21.52
C VAL A 641 16.99 -8.97 -22.68
N GLY A 642 17.70 -10.06 -22.36
CA GLY A 642 18.25 -10.95 -23.37
C GLY A 642 17.16 -11.64 -24.18
N LYS A 643 17.42 -11.94 -25.45
CA LYS A 643 16.47 -12.63 -26.34
C LYS A 643 16.19 -14.08 -25.92
N ALA A 644 17.17 -14.77 -25.34
CA ALA A 644 17.03 -16.15 -24.89
C ALA A 644 16.23 -16.22 -23.58
N ASN A 645 15.31 -17.19 -23.47
CA ASN A 645 14.49 -17.46 -22.29
C ASN A 645 13.54 -16.33 -21.85
N HIS A 646 13.34 -15.30 -22.67
CA HIS A 646 12.48 -14.17 -22.33
C HIS A 646 11.42 -13.88 -23.37
N SER A 647 10.33 -13.26 -22.90
CA SER A 647 9.32 -12.62 -23.72
C SER A 647 9.28 -11.12 -23.41
N VAL A 648 9.20 -10.28 -24.43
CA VAL A 648 9.15 -8.82 -24.31
C VAL A 648 7.85 -8.31 -24.91
N VAL A 649 7.20 -7.39 -24.21
CA VAL A 649 6.04 -6.65 -24.71
C VAL A 649 6.33 -5.17 -24.67
N LEU A 650 6.31 -4.49 -25.81
CA LEU A 650 6.48 -3.03 -25.91
C LEU A 650 5.28 -2.42 -26.60
N THR A 651 4.69 -1.40 -26.00
CA THR A 651 3.65 -0.58 -26.62
C THR A 651 4.26 0.67 -27.21
N ALA A 652 3.78 1.11 -28.37
CA ALA A 652 4.20 2.34 -29.02
C ALA A 652 2.97 3.08 -29.57
N ARG A 653 3.11 4.36 -29.86
CA ARG A 653 2.04 5.14 -30.49
C ARG A 653 1.86 4.69 -31.94
N HIS A 654 0.62 4.63 -32.41
CA HIS A 654 0.38 4.24 -33.80
C HIS A 654 0.81 5.38 -34.75
N PRO A 655 1.62 5.12 -35.79
CA PRO A 655 2.22 6.16 -36.62
C PRO A 655 1.21 6.98 -37.44
N ARG A 656 0.02 6.41 -37.72
CA ARG A 656 -1.05 7.06 -38.49
C ARG A 656 -2.24 7.51 -37.65
N ASN A 657 -2.24 7.21 -36.35
CA ASN A 657 -3.34 7.54 -35.45
C ASN A 657 -2.80 7.73 -34.03
N ALA A 658 -2.56 8.97 -33.62
CA ALA A 658 -1.94 9.27 -32.34
C ALA A 658 -2.74 8.78 -31.11
N ARG A 659 -4.06 8.51 -31.28
CA ARG A 659 -4.95 7.95 -30.26
C ARG A 659 -4.93 6.42 -30.18
N SER A 660 -4.31 5.76 -31.16
CA SER A 660 -4.17 4.31 -31.24
C SER A 660 -2.75 3.86 -30.84
N VAL A 661 -2.56 2.55 -30.70
CA VAL A 661 -1.29 1.94 -30.29
C VAL A 661 -0.87 0.80 -31.22
N VAL A 662 0.44 0.59 -31.33
CA VAL A 662 1.04 -0.64 -31.87
C VAL A 662 1.74 -1.34 -30.72
N VAL A 663 1.46 -2.62 -30.53
CA VAL A 663 2.05 -3.42 -29.45
C VAL A 663 2.85 -4.56 -30.02
N TRP A 664 4.13 -4.61 -29.70
CA TRP A 664 5.02 -5.69 -30.09
C TRP A 664 5.09 -6.74 -28.99
N LEU A 665 4.78 -7.99 -29.32
CA LEU A 665 4.99 -9.16 -28.47
C LEU A 665 6.07 -10.04 -29.09
N ALA A 666 7.23 -10.08 -28.47
CA ALA A 666 8.35 -10.91 -28.88
C ALA A 666 8.55 -12.04 -27.87
N ASN A 667 8.54 -13.28 -28.32
CA ASN A 667 8.73 -14.48 -27.52
C ASN A 667 9.65 -15.45 -28.28
N THR A 668 10.57 -16.08 -27.55
CA THR A 668 11.47 -17.13 -28.07
C THR A 668 11.23 -18.49 -27.42
N VAL A 669 10.31 -18.58 -26.45
CA VAL A 669 9.98 -19.80 -25.71
C VAL A 669 8.55 -20.21 -26.07
N PRO A 670 8.32 -21.14 -27.02
CA PRO A 670 6.96 -21.51 -27.46
C PRO A 670 6.01 -21.85 -26.32
N ALA A 671 6.49 -22.58 -25.30
CA ALA A 671 5.71 -22.97 -24.12
C ALA A 671 5.19 -21.78 -23.28
N ALA A 672 5.83 -20.60 -23.36
CA ALA A 672 5.39 -19.42 -22.62
C ALA A 672 4.13 -18.76 -23.19
N ALA A 673 3.74 -19.07 -24.44
CA ALA A 673 2.64 -18.40 -25.13
C ALA A 673 1.30 -18.52 -24.39
N GLU A 674 0.98 -19.69 -23.86
CA GLU A 674 -0.27 -19.90 -23.09
C GLU A 674 -0.29 -19.08 -21.80
N GLY A 675 0.84 -19.05 -21.07
CA GLY A 675 0.99 -18.25 -19.87
C GLY A 675 0.87 -16.75 -20.14
N LEU A 676 1.42 -16.27 -21.27
CA LEU A 676 1.31 -14.87 -21.71
C LEU A 676 -0.13 -14.51 -22.08
N ALA A 677 -0.84 -15.38 -22.80
CA ALA A 677 -2.23 -15.20 -23.20
C ALA A 677 -3.12 -14.90 -21.98
N ARG A 678 -2.90 -15.66 -20.89
CA ARG A 678 -3.62 -15.51 -19.61
C ARG A 678 -3.16 -14.28 -18.83
N LYS A 679 -1.85 -13.97 -18.82
CA LYS A 679 -1.30 -12.92 -17.96
C LYS A 679 -1.48 -11.51 -18.53
N LEU A 680 -1.26 -11.29 -19.82
CA LEU A 680 -1.19 -9.94 -20.42
C LEU A 680 -2.44 -9.06 -20.23
N PRO A 681 -3.69 -9.57 -20.27
CA PRO A 681 -4.88 -8.76 -19.97
C PRO A 681 -4.82 -8.06 -18.60
N HIS A 682 -4.15 -8.67 -17.61
CA HIS A 682 -4.00 -8.10 -16.27
C HIS A 682 -2.94 -6.99 -16.17
N TYR A 683 -2.22 -6.68 -17.25
CA TYR A 683 -1.15 -5.67 -17.30
C TYR A 683 -1.55 -4.39 -18.08
N GLY A 684 -2.85 -4.11 -18.24
CA GLY A 684 -3.36 -3.02 -19.07
C GLY A 684 -2.66 -1.66 -18.87
N LYS A 685 -2.36 -1.25 -17.64
CA LYS A 685 -1.74 0.06 -17.38
C LYS A 685 -0.29 0.19 -17.86
N TYR A 686 0.41 -0.89 -18.20
CA TYR A 686 1.86 -0.84 -18.49
C TYR A 686 2.13 -0.59 -19.98
N SER A 687 3.23 0.13 -20.23
CA SER A 687 3.74 0.40 -21.58
C SER A 687 4.75 -0.65 -22.05
N TYR A 688 5.47 -1.27 -21.11
CA TYR A 688 6.43 -2.33 -21.41
C TYR A 688 6.44 -3.40 -20.33
N LEU A 689 6.72 -4.64 -20.74
CA LEU A 689 6.83 -5.81 -19.89
C LEU A 689 7.97 -6.72 -20.38
N ALA A 690 8.64 -7.41 -19.46
CA ALA A 690 9.46 -8.58 -19.77
C ALA A 690 9.12 -9.74 -18.83
N PHE A 691 9.08 -10.93 -19.40
CA PHE A 691 8.80 -12.19 -18.73
C PHE A 691 9.94 -13.18 -18.94
N GLU A 692 10.22 -14.01 -17.94
CA GLU A 692 11.24 -15.07 -17.98
C GLU A 692 10.59 -16.46 -17.84
N GLY A 693 11.14 -17.44 -18.56
CA GLY A 693 10.84 -18.85 -18.40
C GLY A 693 9.62 -19.35 -19.19
N THR A 694 9.38 -20.66 -19.11
CA THR A 694 8.25 -21.36 -19.75
C THR A 694 6.92 -21.07 -19.07
N GLU A 695 6.92 -20.83 -17.76
CA GLU A 695 5.81 -20.22 -17.04
C GLU A 695 6.12 -18.73 -16.84
N PRO A 696 5.70 -17.85 -17.77
CA PRO A 696 6.26 -16.51 -17.92
C PRO A 696 6.11 -15.69 -16.64
N THR A 697 7.22 -15.43 -15.95
CA THR A 697 7.25 -14.65 -14.71
C THR A 697 7.72 -13.23 -15.00
N ASN A 698 6.93 -12.23 -14.65
CA ASN A 698 7.27 -10.84 -14.95
C ASN A 698 8.42 -10.36 -14.05
N PHE A 699 9.49 -9.86 -14.66
CA PHE A 699 10.64 -9.30 -13.94
C PHE A 699 10.96 -7.85 -14.36
N VAL A 700 10.34 -7.36 -15.44
CA VAL A 700 10.37 -5.94 -15.83
C VAL A 700 8.97 -5.48 -16.17
N LYS A 701 8.57 -4.32 -15.66
CA LYS A 701 7.34 -3.63 -16.06
C LYS A 701 7.47 -2.12 -15.83
N GLY A 702 6.79 -1.32 -16.63
CA GLY A 702 6.70 0.11 -16.39
C GLY A 702 5.86 0.83 -17.43
N GLN A 703 5.83 2.15 -17.31
CA GLN A 703 5.17 3.04 -18.26
C GLN A 703 6.21 3.96 -18.88
N TRP A 704 6.01 4.34 -20.14
CA TRP A 704 6.87 5.33 -20.76
C TRP A 704 6.75 6.70 -20.09
N PRO A 705 7.84 7.48 -20.02
CA PRO A 705 7.73 8.89 -19.67
C PRO A 705 6.87 9.63 -20.70
N VAL A 706 6.28 10.75 -20.30
CA VAL A 706 5.61 11.65 -21.24
C VAL A 706 6.66 12.32 -22.11
N VAL A 707 6.48 12.25 -23.42
CA VAL A 707 7.31 12.90 -24.43
C VAL A 707 6.42 13.75 -25.34
N HIS A 708 6.97 14.86 -25.86
CA HIS A 708 6.24 15.78 -26.75
C HIS A 708 4.93 16.35 -26.19
N SER A 709 4.88 16.57 -24.87
CA SER A 709 3.73 17.28 -24.28
C SER A 709 3.61 18.67 -24.89
N PRO A 710 2.40 19.13 -25.30
CA PRO A 710 2.17 20.52 -25.72
C PRO A 710 2.30 21.52 -24.56
N LEU A 711 2.56 21.02 -23.34
CA LEU A 711 2.83 21.77 -22.13
C LEU A 711 4.31 21.80 -21.76
N SER A 712 5.19 21.25 -22.61
CA SER A 712 6.64 21.30 -22.45
C SER A 712 7.30 21.99 -23.63
N ALA A 713 8.28 22.86 -23.37
CA ALA A 713 9.07 23.52 -24.40
C ALA A 713 10.56 23.51 -24.06
N MET A 714 11.39 23.12 -25.03
CA MET A 714 12.85 23.24 -24.95
C MET A 714 13.28 24.64 -25.42
N LEU A 715 14.20 25.25 -24.68
CA LEU A 715 14.80 26.56 -24.99
C LEU A 715 16.27 26.45 -25.41
N SER A 716 16.78 25.22 -25.47
CA SER A 716 18.11 24.86 -25.97
C SER A 716 18.00 23.90 -27.15
N ASP A 717 19.00 23.91 -28.03
CA ASP A 717 19.10 22.99 -29.17
C ASP A 717 19.37 21.54 -28.74
N GLN A 718 19.80 21.35 -27.48
CA GLN A 718 20.00 20.04 -26.87
C GLN A 718 18.80 19.66 -26.01
N SER A 719 18.46 18.37 -26.00
CA SER A 719 17.44 17.81 -25.10
C SER A 719 17.96 17.84 -23.65
N VAL A 720 17.25 18.55 -22.77
CA VAL A 720 17.60 18.71 -21.35
C VAL A 720 16.52 18.03 -20.50
N PRO A 721 16.89 17.13 -19.56
CA PRO A 721 15.92 16.57 -18.63
C PRO A 721 15.35 17.67 -17.73
N MET A 722 14.09 17.54 -17.32
CA MET A 722 13.48 18.47 -16.37
C MET A 722 14.29 18.50 -15.06
N GLY A 723 14.56 19.70 -14.55
CA GLY A 723 15.16 19.89 -13.24
C GLY A 723 14.30 19.25 -12.14
N LYS A 724 14.91 18.83 -11.04
CA LYS A 724 14.18 18.24 -9.92
C LYS A 724 13.18 19.24 -9.35
N LEU A 725 11.93 18.84 -9.28
CA LEU A 725 10.88 19.62 -8.63
C LEU A 725 11.04 19.54 -7.10
N PRO A 726 10.56 20.56 -6.35
CA PRO A 726 10.51 20.48 -4.90
C PRO A 726 9.78 19.20 -4.45
N PRO A 727 10.31 18.46 -3.46
CA PRO A 727 9.63 17.29 -2.94
C PRO A 727 8.28 17.70 -2.31
N GLU A 728 7.23 16.96 -2.61
CA GLU A 728 5.91 17.14 -2.00
C GLU A 728 5.76 16.18 -0.81
N SER A 729 5.43 16.73 0.36
CA SER A 729 5.05 15.92 1.50
C SER A 729 3.59 15.47 1.37
N PRO A 730 3.26 14.22 1.75
CA PRO A 730 1.87 13.77 1.77
C PRO A 730 1.06 14.57 2.80
N LEU A 731 -0.26 14.70 2.61
CA LEU A 731 -1.14 15.45 3.53
C LEU A 731 -1.06 14.93 4.98
N ALA A 732 -0.88 13.62 5.11
CA ALA A 732 -0.57 12.93 6.35
C ALA A 732 0.20 11.65 6.05
N GLU A 733 0.85 11.10 7.07
CA GLU A 733 1.53 9.81 7.02
C GLU A 733 0.89 8.84 8.00
N LEU A 734 0.82 7.55 7.61
CA LEU A 734 0.52 6.49 8.56
C LEU A 734 1.67 6.38 9.55
N LYS A 735 1.34 6.49 10.84
CA LYS A 735 2.30 6.30 11.90
C LYS A 735 2.91 4.89 11.77
N PRO A 736 4.25 4.77 11.62
CA PRO A 736 4.87 3.46 11.48
C PRO A 736 4.61 2.60 12.71
N LEU A 737 4.37 1.30 12.49
CA LEU A 737 4.25 0.31 13.57
C LEU A 737 5.51 0.27 14.44
N PHE A 738 6.67 0.41 13.79
CA PHE A 738 7.98 0.31 14.43
C PHE A 738 8.57 1.68 14.73
N SER A 739 9.18 1.81 15.90
CA SER A 739 9.77 3.06 16.36
C SER A 739 11.21 3.21 15.88
N GLN A 740 11.40 4.13 14.93
CA GLN A 740 12.73 4.60 14.52
C GLN A 740 13.57 5.03 15.74
N LYS A 741 12.96 5.73 16.70
CA LYS A 741 13.64 6.26 17.88
C LYS A 741 14.16 5.14 18.80
N ARG A 742 13.38 4.06 19.00
CA ARG A 742 13.80 2.92 19.84
C ARG A 742 14.94 2.15 19.19
N MET A 743 14.80 1.77 17.92
CA MET A 743 15.87 1.07 17.19
C MET A 743 17.14 1.91 17.13
N LYS A 744 17.03 3.24 16.98
CA LYS A 744 18.18 4.14 17.10
C LYS A 744 18.85 4.03 18.47
N ALA A 745 18.08 4.08 19.55
CA ALA A 745 18.64 3.93 20.90
C ALA A 745 19.32 2.55 21.09
N ASP A 746 18.71 1.47 20.60
CA ASP A 746 19.28 0.12 20.65
C ASP A 746 20.63 0.04 19.93
N VAL A 747 20.72 0.57 18.70
CA VAL A 747 21.98 0.61 17.94
C VAL A 747 23.05 1.41 18.68
N TYR A 748 22.70 2.61 19.17
CA TYR A 748 23.67 3.46 19.86
C TYR A 748 24.20 2.83 21.15
N PHE A 749 23.36 2.08 21.87
CA PHE A 749 23.81 1.32 23.03
C PHE A 749 24.73 0.19 22.59
N LEU A 750 24.27 -0.70 21.70
CA LEU A 750 25.00 -1.90 21.31
C LEU A 750 26.37 -1.58 20.70
N ALA A 751 26.44 -0.56 19.85
CA ALA A 751 27.68 -0.10 19.22
C ALA A 751 28.41 0.99 20.02
N SER A 752 28.09 1.16 21.31
CA SER A 752 28.79 2.14 22.15
C SER A 752 30.21 1.67 22.48
N PRO A 753 31.14 2.61 22.76
CA PRO A 753 32.48 2.26 23.24
C PRO A 753 32.49 1.40 24.52
N GLU A 754 31.44 1.48 25.35
CA GLU A 754 31.32 0.74 26.61
C GLU A 754 31.18 -0.77 26.43
N LEU A 755 30.75 -1.23 25.24
CA LEU A 755 30.67 -2.64 24.89
C LEU A 755 31.90 -3.13 24.11
N GLU A 756 32.90 -2.28 23.92
CA GLU A 756 34.22 -2.59 23.36
C GLU A 756 34.18 -3.42 22.06
N GLY A 757 33.12 -3.36 21.26
CA GLY A 757 32.99 -4.14 20.02
C GLY A 757 32.61 -5.61 20.21
N ARG A 758 32.10 -6.00 21.38
CA ARG A 758 31.38 -7.26 21.63
C ARG A 758 32.13 -8.53 21.20
N GLY A 759 33.42 -8.60 21.52
CA GLY A 759 34.25 -9.78 21.27
C GLY A 759 33.85 -11.01 22.07
N LEU A 760 34.15 -12.19 21.53
CA LEU A 760 33.90 -13.45 22.23
C LEU A 760 34.66 -13.53 23.56
N GLY A 761 33.94 -13.80 24.64
CA GLY A 761 34.47 -13.85 26.01
C GLY A 761 34.77 -12.49 26.65
N SER A 762 34.40 -11.36 26.02
CA SER A 762 34.58 -10.01 26.58
C SER A 762 33.48 -9.63 27.59
N GLU A 763 33.73 -8.63 28.44
CA GLU A 763 32.67 -8.04 29.28
C GLU A 763 31.60 -7.34 28.42
N GLY A 764 32.00 -6.80 27.26
CA GLY A 764 31.12 -6.12 26.32
C GLY A 764 30.03 -7.01 25.73
N ILE A 765 30.37 -8.24 25.32
CA ILE A 765 29.38 -9.19 24.80
C ILE A 765 28.43 -9.68 25.91
N GLU A 766 28.91 -9.80 27.15
CA GLU A 766 28.06 -10.14 28.30
C GLU A 766 27.04 -9.03 28.60
N LYS A 767 27.46 -7.75 28.57
CA LYS A 767 26.55 -6.60 28.70
C LYS A 767 25.51 -6.56 27.57
N ALA A 768 25.91 -6.86 26.33
CA ALA A 768 24.98 -6.98 25.21
C ALA A 768 23.93 -8.08 25.47
N ALA A 769 24.38 -9.27 25.89
CA ALA A 769 23.49 -10.40 26.14
C ALA A 769 22.44 -10.08 27.22
N GLN A 770 22.88 -9.46 28.32
CA GLN A 770 21.98 -9.03 29.40
C GLN A 770 20.99 -7.96 28.95
N TYR A 771 21.44 -6.99 28.13
CA TYR A 771 20.56 -5.99 27.55
C TYR A 771 19.46 -6.61 26.68
N ILE A 772 19.83 -7.54 25.79
CA ILE A 772 18.90 -8.23 24.89
C ILE A 772 17.89 -9.05 25.70
N ALA A 773 18.35 -9.83 26.67
CA ALA A 773 17.49 -10.64 27.54
C ALA A 773 16.48 -9.77 28.31
N ARG A 774 16.93 -8.63 28.87
CA ARG A 774 16.04 -7.67 29.54
C ARG A 774 14.97 -7.13 28.60
N VAL A 775 15.32 -6.78 27.36
CA VAL A 775 14.34 -6.29 26.39
C VAL A 775 13.35 -7.39 25.98
N PHE A 776 13.78 -8.63 25.81
CA PHE A 776 12.88 -9.77 25.57
C PHE A 776 11.90 -9.98 26.73
N GLN A 777 12.38 -9.87 27.96
CA GLN A 777 11.53 -9.95 29.15
C GLN A 777 10.51 -8.80 29.21
N GLU A 778 10.94 -7.55 29.00
CA GLU A 778 10.07 -6.36 28.97
C GLU A 778 9.05 -6.39 27.81
N ALA A 779 9.38 -7.13 26.74
CA ALA A 779 8.50 -7.39 25.61
C ALA A 779 7.44 -8.47 25.90
N GLY A 780 7.59 -9.25 26.98
CA GLY A 780 6.67 -10.32 27.36
C GLY A 780 6.99 -11.69 26.74
N LEU A 781 8.19 -11.87 26.16
CA LEU A 781 8.62 -13.17 25.65
C LEU A 781 8.98 -14.12 26.79
N GLN A 782 8.73 -15.42 26.60
CA GLN A 782 9.16 -16.46 27.53
C GLN A 782 10.65 -16.78 27.35
N PRO A 783 11.38 -17.15 28.42
CA PRO A 783 12.77 -17.60 28.31
C PRO A 783 12.86 -18.90 27.51
N GLY A 784 13.81 -18.98 26.57
CA GLY A 784 14.03 -20.16 25.74
C GLY A 784 15.45 -20.76 25.80
N GLY A 785 16.26 -20.32 26.75
CA GLY A 785 17.59 -20.86 27.05
C GLY A 785 17.55 -21.95 28.13
N ASP A 786 18.72 -22.22 28.70
CA ASP A 786 18.91 -23.28 29.68
C ASP A 786 18.28 -22.93 31.03
N ASP A 787 17.80 -23.94 31.76
CA ASP A 787 17.23 -23.83 33.12
C ASP A 787 16.15 -22.74 33.30
N GLY A 788 15.36 -22.49 32.24
CA GLY A 788 14.31 -21.46 32.27
C GLY A 788 14.85 -20.02 32.20
N SER A 789 16.10 -19.83 31.77
CA SER A 789 16.70 -18.54 31.49
C SER A 789 16.58 -18.13 30.02
N TYR A 790 16.95 -16.89 29.68
CA TYR A 790 17.06 -16.47 28.28
C TYR A 790 18.38 -16.91 27.62
N PHE A 791 19.28 -17.57 28.35
CA PHE A 791 20.64 -17.84 27.88
C PHE A 791 20.84 -19.32 27.59
N GLN A 792 21.23 -19.65 26.35
CA GLN A 792 21.75 -20.97 26.00
C GLN A 792 23.28 -20.89 26.02
N THR A 793 23.93 -21.58 26.95
CA THR A 793 25.35 -21.38 27.30
C THR A 793 26.19 -22.62 26.99
N TRP A 794 27.41 -22.42 26.45
CA TRP A 794 28.37 -23.51 26.25
C TRP A 794 29.83 -23.02 26.34
N GLU A 795 30.74 -23.95 26.58
CA GLU A 795 32.18 -23.71 26.54
C GLU A 795 32.74 -23.99 25.14
N GLN A 796 33.59 -23.09 24.64
CA GLN A 796 34.11 -23.17 23.29
C GLN A 796 35.58 -22.76 23.23
N ASP A 797 36.38 -23.57 22.53
CA ASP A 797 37.71 -23.17 22.10
C ASP A 797 37.61 -22.19 20.92
N VAL A 798 38.13 -20.98 21.11
CA VAL A 798 38.23 -19.97 20.06
C VAL A 798 39.68 -19.62 19.82
N THR A 799 40.13 -19.72 18.57
CA THR A 799 41.51 -19.40 18.19
C THR A 799 41.55 -18.08 17.45
N ALA A 800 42.38 -17.14 17.94
CA ALA A 800 42.68 -15.91 17.21
C ALA A 800 44.14 -15.50 17.38
N LEU A 801 44.71 -14.94 16.32
CA LEU A 801 46.11 -14.50 16.28
C LEU A 801 47.10 -15.56 16.79
N GLY A 802 46.79 -16.86 16.59
CA GLY A 802 47.63 -17.98 17.01
C GLY A 802 47.50 -18.38 18.49
N GLN A 803 46.57 -17.79 19.24
CA GLN A 803 46.26 -18.17 20.63
C GLN A 803 44.85 -18.77 20.71
N THR A 804 44.75 -19.95 21.31
CA THR A 804 43.46 -20.57 21.65
C THR A 804 43.05 -20.16 23.06
N ARG A 805 41.81 -19.69 23.21
CA ARG A 805 41.20 -19.36 24.50
C ARG A 805 39.95 -20.22 24.68
N HIS A 806 39.79 -20.77 25.88
CA HIS A 806 38.51 -21.32 26.31
C HIS A 806 37.62 -20.16 26.74
N VAL A 807 36.47 -20.00 26.09
CA VAL A 807 35.49 -18.96 26.41
C VAL A 807 34.10 -19.56 26.56
N THR A 808 33.33 -19.00 27.49
CA THR A 808 31.90 -19.26 27.61
C THR A 808 31.15 -18.41 26.58
N LEU A 809 30.39 -19.04 25.69
CA LEU A 809 29.52 -18.39 24.72
C LEU A 809 28.05 -18.56 25.11
N LYS A 810 27.21 -17.60 24.66
CA LYS A 810 25.79 -17.57 24.99
C LYS A 810 24.96 -17.17 23.77
N ASN A 811 23.90 -17.91 23.45
CA ASN A 811 22.83 -17.38 22.63
C ASN A 811 21.76 -16.77 23.55
N VAL A 812 21.09 -15.70 23.12
CA VAL A 812 19.96 -15.11 23.84
C VAL A 812 18.65 -15.46 23.13
N ILE A 813 17.77 -16.19 23.79
CA ILE A 813 16.58 -16.82 23.19
C ILE A 813 15.31 -16.38 23.91
N GLY A 814 14.41 -15.73 23.16
CA GLY A 814 13.06 -15.36 23.61
C GLY A 814 11.98 -16.08 22.79
N ILE A 815 10.96 -16.62 23.45
CA ILE A 815 9.89 -17.39 22.84
C ILE A 815 8.55 -16.63 22.92
N LEU A 816 7.90 -16.50 21.77
CA LEU A 816 6.49 -16.14 21.68
C LEU A 816 5.66 -17.41 21.38
N PRO A 817 4.95 -17.97 22.36
CA PRO A 817 4.27 -19.26 22.21
C PRO A 817 3.14 -19.21 21.16
N GLY A 818 3.02 -20.28 20.38
CA GLY A 818 1.93 -20.47 19.44
C GLY A 818 0.59 -20.81 20.12
N THR A 819 -0.52 -20.36 19.55
CA THR A 819 -1.88 -20.62 20.08
C THR A 819 -2.52 -21.92 19.57
N ASP A 820 -2.00 -22.53 18.50
CA ASP A 820 -2.58 -23.73 17.89
C ASP A 820 -1.95 -25.02 18.47
N PRO A 821 -2.70 -25.82 19.25
CA PRO A 821 -2.17 -27.06 19.83
C PRO A 821 -1.73 -28.08 18.77
N ALA A 822 -2.33 -28.06 17.57
CA ALA A 822 -1.97 -28.97 16.48
C ALA A 822 -0.56 -28.69 15.95
N TRP A 823 -0.01 -27.49 16.20
CA TRP A 823 1.32 -27.07 15.76
C TRP A 823 2.31 -26.97 16.92
N ALA A 824 2.00 -27.58 18.07
CA ALA A 824 2.92 -27.69 19.19
C ALA A 824 4.28 -28.28 18.73
N GLY A 825 5.38 -27.65 19.17
CA GLY A 825 6.74 -28.05 18.79
C GLY A 825 7.18 -27.65 17.37
N GLN A 826 6.33 -26.96 16.58
CA GLN A 826 6.75 -26.27 15.35
C GLN A 826 7.10 -24.81 15.65
N SER A 827 8.05 -24.25 14.90
CA SER A 827 8.50 -22.87 15.12
C SER A 827 8.88 -22.13 13.83
N VAL A 828 8.90 -20.80 13.93
CA VAL A 828 9.54 -19.88 13.00
C VAL A 828 10.67 -19.19 13.74
N ILE A 829 11.85 -19.10 13.13
CA ILE A 829 13.01 -18.44 13.74
C ILE A 829 13.23 -17.06 13.11
N LEU A 830 13.37 -16.05 13.96
CA LEU A 830 13.91 -14.75 13.59
C LEU A 830 15.25 -14.56 14.32
N GLY A 831 16.32 -14.36 13.56
CA GLY A 831 17.69 -14.32 14.10
C GLY A 831 18.47 -13.09 13.68
N ALA A 832 19.46 -12.74 14.51
CA ALA A 832 20.58 -11.85 14.18
C ALA A 832 21.77 -12.23 15.06
N HIS A 833 23.02 -12.07 14.61
CA HIS A 833 24.15 -12.18 15.53
C HIS A 833 24.32 -10.91 16.37
N TYR A 834 24.97 -11.02 17.54
CA TYR A 834 25.26 -9.87 18.41
C TYR A 834 26.74 -9.74 18.81
N ASP A 835 27.59 -10.70 18.43
CA ASP A 835 29.06 -10.62 18.58
C ASP A 835 29.69 -9.76 17.47
N HIS A 836 30.85 -9.16 17.74
CA HIS A 836 31.64 -8.51 16.70
C HIS A 836 33.15 -8.59 17.03
N LEU A 837 33.98 -7.81 16.33
CA LEU A 837 35.42 -8.01 16.25
C LEU A 837 36.24 -7.43 17.42
N ASP A 838 35.62 -6.90 18.47
CA ASP A 838 36.32 -6.28 19.60
C ASP A 838 37.36 -5.23 19.13
N ARG A 839 38.64 -5.41 19.50
CA ARG A 839 39.78 -4.61 19.08
C ARG A 839 40.57 -5.20 17.90
N GLY A 840 40.07 -6.22 17.22
CA GLY A 840 40.81 -6.85 16.11
C GLY A 840 40.67 -8.38 15.95
N TRP A 841 39.64 -8.99 16.54
CA TRP A 841 39.44 -10.44 16.61
C TRP A 841 38.44 -10.92 15.54
N PRO A 842 38.60 -12.11 14.90
CA PRO A 842 39.76 -12.99 14.91
C PRO A 842 40.84 -12.54 13.89
N ASP A 843 40.46 -11.69 12.94
CA ASP A 843 41.30 -11.09 11.89
C ASP A 843 40.63 -9.78 11.41
N VAL A 844 41.42 -8.70 11.27
CA VAL A 844 40.92 -7.39 10.84
C VAL A 844 41.78 -6.80 9.74
N HIS A 845 41.24 -5.78 9.06
CA HIS A 845 41.97 -5.07 8.03
C HIS A 845 43.27 -4.47 8.57
N LYS A 846 44.36 -4.64 7.79
CA LYS A 846 45.64 -4.02 8.11
C LYS A 846 45.51 -2.52 8.36
N GLY A 847 45.95 -2.06 9.53
CA GLY A 847 45.88 -0.67 9.98
C GLY A 847 44.73 -0.39 10.98
N ASP A 848 43.86 -1.37 11.24
CA ASP A 848 42.76 -1.27 12.22
C ASP A 848 42.99 -2.10 13.49
N GLU A 849 44.17 -2.70 13.64
CA GLU A 849 44.56 -3.49 14.81
C GLU A 849 44.51 -2.63 16.10
N GLY A 850 43.94 -3.18 17.18
CA GLY A 850 43.83 -2.54 18.49
C GLY A 850 42.70 -1.52 18.63
N LYS A 851 42.01 -1.16 17.55
CA LYS A 851 40.90 -0.20 17.55
C LYS A 851 39.58 -0.91 17.78
N ILE A 852 38.68 -0.27 18.52
CA ILE A 852 37.31 -0.79 18.73
C ILE A 852 36.59 -0.87 17.39
N HIS A 853 35.97 -2.01 17.12
CA HIS A 853 35.05 -2.24 16.01
C HIS A 853 33.62 -2.16 16.54
N PRO A 854 32.88 -1.06 16.33
CA PRO A 854 31.58 -0.89 16.96
C PRO A 854 30.50 -1.84 16.40
N GLY A 855 30.63 -2.28 15.14
CA GLY A 855 29.66 -3.16 14.48
C GLY A 855 28.25 -2.56 14.50
N ALA A 856 28.11 -1.33 14.02
CA ALA A 856 26.83 -0.62 14.04
C ALA A 856 25.85 -1.20 13.00
N ASP A 857 26.31 -1.42 11.77
CA ASP A 857 25.53 -2.13 10.75
C ASP A 857 25.68 -3.64 10.94
N ASP A 858 26.91 -4.08 11.21
CA ASP A 858 27.33 -5.47 11.36
C ASP A 858 27.65 -5.75 12.84
N ASN A 859 26.69 -5.59 13.73
CA ASN A 859 25.37 -6.18 13.61
C ASN A 859 24.30 -5.53 14.48
N ALA A 860 24.63 -4.43 15.18
CA ALA A 860 23.69 -3.77 16.08
C ALA A 860 22.38 -3.39 15.39
N SER A 861 22.44 -3.11 14.08
CA SER A 861 21.28 -2.85 13.22
C SER A 861 20.28 -4.02 13.17
N GLY A 862 20.76 -5.25 13.02
CA GLY A 862 19.94 -6.47 12.97
C GLY A 862 19.32 -6.80 14.31
N VAL A 863 20.11 -6.72 15.39
CA VAL A 863 19.63 -6.88 16.76
C VAL A 863 18.58 -5.82 17.11
N ALA A 864 18.76 -4.56 16.70
CA ALA A 864 17.76 -3.52 16.94
C ALA A 864 16.41 -3.84 16.27
N VAL A 865 16.41 -4.39 15.05
CA VAL A 865 15.18 -4.86 14.38
C VAL A 865 14.58 -6.06 15.13
N LEU A 866 15.39 -7.03 15.54
CA LEU A 866 14.96 -8.18 16.34
C LEU A 866 14.25 -7.76 17.63
N LEU A 867 14.87 -6.85 18.39
CA LEU A 867 14.35 -6.30 19.64
C LEU A 867 13.05 -5.53 19.43
N GLU A 868 12.97 -4.75 18.36
CA GLU A 868 11.77 -3.97 18.06
C GLU A 868 10.59 -4.87 17.65
N LEU A 869 10.83 -5.92 16.86
CA LEU A 869 9.80 -6.92 16.55
C LEU A 869 9.34 -7.65 17.82
N ALA A 870 10.27 -8.00 18.72
CA ALA A 870 9.92 -8.59 20.01
C ALA A 870 8.99 -7.65 20.82
N ARG A 871 9.31 -6.36 20.95
CA ARG A 871 8.47 -5.37 21.68
C ARG A 871 7.06 -5.24 21.13
N ILE A 872 6.92 -5.28 19.80
CA ILE A 872 5.61 -5.16 19.14
C ILE A 872 4.84 -6.48 19.26
N MET A 873 5.44 -7.60 18.85
CA MET A 873 4.77 -8.89 18.79
C MET A 873 4.49 -9.48 20.17
N GLY A 874 5.43 -9.39 21.12
CA GLY A 874 5.32 -10.01 22.44
C GLY A 874 4.12 -9.52 23.26
N LYS A 875 3.66 -8.28 23.00
CA LYS A 875 2.53 -7.68 23.73
C LYS A 875 1.18 -7.87 23.05
N THR A 876 1.16 -8.06 21.73
CA THR A 876 -0.07 -7.91 20.94
C THR A 876 -0.34 -9.05 19.99
N ALA A 877 0.67 -9.82 19.61
CA ALA A 877 0.53 -10.91 18.66
C ALA A 877 0.18 -12.22 19.39
N LYS A 878 -0.67 -13.01 18.73
CA LYS A 878 -1.05 -14.37 19.12
C LYS A 878 -0.85 -15.28 17.92
N PRO A 879 0.41 -15.62 17.59
CA PRO A 879 0.68 -16.39 16.39
C PRO A 879 0.16 -17.83 16.58
N ARG A 880 -0.36 -18.45 15.52
CA ARG A 880 -0.79 -19.86 15.57
C ARG A 880 0.37 -20.80 15.87
N ARG A 881 1.54 -20.51 15.29
CA ARG A 881 2.81 -21.23 15.52
C ARG A 881 3.75 -20.42 16.38
N THR A 882 4.56 -21.10 17.19
CA THR A 882 5.59 -20.46 18.01
C THR A 882 6.57 -19.66 17.16
N VAL A 883 6.90 -18.44 17.60
CA VAL A 883 7.96 -17.62 17.03
C VAL A 883 9.10 -17.54 18.03
N ILE A 884 10.32 -17.84 17.60
CA ILE A 884 11.51 -17.81 18.45
C ILE A 884 12.42 -16.70 17.94
N PHE A 885 12.76 -15.79 18.85
CA PHE A 885 13.69 -14.69 18.65
C PHE A 885 15.04 -15.10 19.20
N ILE A 886 16.09 -15.06 18.37
CA ILE A 886 17.43 -15.48 18.78
C ILE A 886 18.47 -14.41 18.42
N ALA A 887 19.24 -13.99 19.42
CA ALA A 887 20.49 -13.30 19.20
C ALA A 887 21.64 -14.31 19.31
N PHE A 888 22.32 -14.58 18.20
CA PHE A 888 23.40 -15.57 18.12
C PHE A 888 24.75 -14.97 18.51
N SER A 889 25.59 -15.77 19.19
CA SER A 889 26.99 -15.43 19.45
C SER A 889 27.93 -16.25 18.57
N GLY A 890 29.06 -15.68 18.18
CA GLY A 890 30.13 -16.39 17.46
C GLY A 890 29.89 -16.56 15.97
N GLU A 891 29.14 -15.67 15.33
CA GLU A 891 29.01 -15.63 13.86
C GLU A 891 30.39 -15.37 13.23
N GLU A 892 31.11 -14.39 13.77
CA GLU A 892 32.43 -13.94 13.31
C GLU A 892 33.51 -15.03 13.46
N ALA A 893 33.19 -16.04 14.27
CA ALA A 893 34.02 -17.18 14.61
C ALA A 893 33.68 -18.45 13.81
N GLY A 894 32.81 -18.34 12.81
CA GLY A 894 32.36 -19.47 12.00
C GLY A 894 31.00 -20.03 12.41
N LEU A 895 30.04 -19.16 12.72
CA LEU A 895 28.63 -19.51 12.99
C LEU A 895 28.41 -20.38 14.23
N LEU A 896 29.27 -20.24 15.25
CA LEU A 896 29.31 -21.13 16.41
C LEU A 896 27.97 -21.18 17.15
N GLY A 897 27.31 -20.04 17.34
CA GLY A 897 26.03 -19.96 18.05
C GLY A 897 24.87 -20.57 17.29
N SER A 898 24.71 -20.27 16.00
CA SER A 898 23.63 -20.86 15.20
C SER A 898 23.83 -22.35 14.97
N GLN A 899 25.07 -22.83 14.80
CA GLN A 899 25.39 -24.26 14.78
C GLN A 899 25.07 -24.93 16.11
N TYR A 900 25.42 -24.29 17.23
CA TYR A 900 25.12 -24.83 18.56
C TYR A 900 23.62 -24.98 18.76
N TYR A 901 22.84 -23.94 18.45
CA TYR A 901 21.38 -23.97 18.56
C TYR A 901 20.76 -25.09 17.72
N VAL A 902 21.15 -25.21 16.45
CA VAL A 902 20.68 -26.25 15.52
C VAL A 902 20.94 -27.66 16.06
N ASN A 903 22.08 -27.88 16.70
CA ASN A 903 22.49 -29.20 17.22
C ASN A 903 21.95 -29.53 18.62
N HIS A 904 21.52 -28.53 19.40
CA HIS A 904 21.17 -28.71 20.83
C HIS A 904 19.73 -28.28 21.19
N THR A 905 18.87 -27.95 20.22
CA THR A 905 17.47 -27.62 20.48
C THR A 905 16.59 -28.86 20.74
N ALA A 906 16.08 -29.00 21.97
CA ALA A 906 15.21 -30.12 22.37
C ALA A 906 13.71 -29.78 22.31
N GLN A 907 13.31 -28.59 22.80
CA GLN A 907 11.90 -28.18 22.90
C GLN A 907 11.27 -27.87 21.53
N TYR A 908 12.06 -27.34 20.59
CA TYR A 908 11.65 -27.02 19.23
C TYR A 908 12.62 -27.66 18.24
N PRO A 909 12.42 -28.95 17.88
CA PRO A 909 13.35 -29.71 17.07
C PRO A 909 13.60 -29.05 15.71
N VAL A 910 14.86 -29.04 15.26
CA VAL A 910 15.27 -28.40 13.99
C VAL A 910 14.41 -28.83 12.79
N ARG A 911 14.03 -30.12 12.72
CA ARG A 911 13.18 -30.69 11.65
C ARG A 911 11.76 -30.11 11.58
N ASN A 912 11.30 -29.44 12.63
CA ASN A 912 9.97 -28.84 12.74
C ASN A 912 10.00 -27.31 12.57
N ILE A 913 11.16 -26.74 12.22
CA ILE A 913 11.29 -25.32 11.93
C ILE A 913 10.73 -25.07 10.52
N MET A 914 9.73 -24.19 10.43
CA MET A 914 9.08 -23.82 9.16
C MET A 914 9.99 -23.02 8.25
N GLY A 915 10.84 -22.19 8.86
CA GLY A 915 11.88 -21.43 8.19
C GLY A 915 12.56 -20.45 9.15
N MET A 916 13.72 -19.97 8.74
CA MET A 916 14.52 -18.99 9.48
C MET A 916 14.73 -17.72 8.65
N ILE A 917 14.54 -16.57 9.28
CA ILE A 917 14.80 -15.25 8.69
C ILE A 917 15.95 -14.63 9.48
N ASN A 918 17.03 -14.30 8.78
CA ASN A 918 18.21 -13.66 9.35
C ASN A 918 18.26 -12.15 9.06
N LEU A 919 18.70 -11.34 10.02
CA LEU A 919 18.65 -9.87 9.98
C LEU A 919 20.02 -9.18 9.90
N ASP A 920 21.04 -9.87 9.41
CA ASP A 920 22.40 -9.35 9.47
C ASP A 920 22.71 -8.32 8.37
N THR A 921 23.32 -7.21 8.78
CA THR A 921 23.70 -6.03 7.96
C THR A 921 22.51 -5.34 7.27
N VAL A 922 21.56 -4.83 8.06
CA VAL A 922 20.28 -4.25 7.58
C VAL A 922 20.16 -2.72 7.70
N GLY A 923 21.16 -2.06 8.25
CA GLY A 923 21.16 -0.64 8.62
C GLY A 923 21.40 0.36 7.50
N ARG A 924 21.71 -0.04 6.26
CA ARG A 924 22.12 0.88 5.18
C ARG A 924 21.27 0.82 3.91
N LEU A 925 19.95 0.73 4.09
CA LEU A 925 19.00 0.59 2.98
C LEU A 925 19.02 1.81 2.02
N PHE A 926 18.97 3.05 2.52
CA PHE A 926 19.02 4.30 1.75
C PHE A 926 18.13 4.33 0.50
N GLY A 927 16.90 3.81 0.63
CA GLY A 927 15.92 3.74 -0.45
C GLY A 927 16.20 2.69 -1.53
N LYS A 928 17.25 1.87 -1.40
CA LYS A 928 17.49 0.70 -2.27
C LYS A 928 16.48 -0.41 -1.95
N PRO A 929 16.23 -1.34 -2.89
CA PRO A 929 15.48 -2.54 -2.59
C PRO A 929 16.18 -3.41 -1.54
N LEU A 930 15.42 -3.94 -0.58
CA LEU A 930 15.92 -4.90 0.41
C LEU A 930 16.25 -6.23 -0.29
N MET A 931 17.48 -6.71 -0.17
CA MET A 931 17.90 -7.95 -0.82
C MET A 931 17.53 -9.16 0.03
N ILE A 932 17.05 -10.21 -0.63
CA ILE A 932 16.70 -11.49 -0.01
C ILE A 932 17.71 -12.53 -0.50
N LEU A 933 18.65 -12.90 0.36
CA LEU A 933 19.65 -13.92 0.08
C LEU A 933 19.09 -15.32 0.37
N ASN A 934 19.61 -16.33 -0.31
CA ASN A 934 19.25 -17.75 -0.14
C ASN A 934 17.75 -18.07 -0.35
N ALA A 935 16.99 -17.20 -1.04
CA ALA A 935 15.57 -17.44 -1.36
C ALA A 935 15.32 -18.70 -2.22
N ALA A 936 16.36 -19.31 -2.79
CA ALA A 936 16.28 -20.58 -3.50
C ALA A 936 16.19 -21.81 -2.57
N THR A 937 16.21 -21.64 -1.24
CA THR A 937 16.09 -22.74 -0.27
C THR A 937 14.67 -23.30 -0.15
N ALA A 938 13.66 -22.56 -0.62
CA ALA A 938 12.30 -23.06 -0.81
C ALA A 938 11.61 -22.43 -2.02
N ARG A 939 10.67 -23.16 -2.62
CA ARG A 939 9.90 -22.69 -3.80
C ARG A 939 9.11 -21.42 -3.51
N GLU A 940 8.65 -21.24 -2.27
CA GLU A 940 7.71 -20.19 -1.90
C GLU A 940 8.36 -18.85 -1.59
N TRP A 941 9.65 -18.79 -1.21
CA TRP A 941 10.29 -17.53 -0.78
C TRP A 941 10.14 -16.37 -1.78
N PRO A 942 10.36 -16.55 -3.10
CA PRO A 942 10.17 -15.47 -4.07
C PRO A 942 8.75 -14.93 -4.06
N PHE A 943 7.74 -15.81 -3.93
CA PHE A 943 6.34 -15.41 -3.89
C PHE A 943 5.99 -14.70 -2.59
N ILE A 944 6.53 -15.16 -1.45
CA ILE A 944 6.35 -14.55 -0.14
C ILE A 944 6.86 -13.10 -0.17
N PHE A 945 8.12 -12.87 -0.54
CA PHE A 945 8.69 -11.52 -0.53
C PHE A 945 8.12 -10.60 -1.61
N ASN A 946 7.72 -11.13 -2.77
CA ASN A 946 6.97 -10.34 -3.76
C ASN A 946 5.60 -9.90 -3.22
N GLY A 947 4.92 -10.78 -2.49
CA GLY A 947 3.68 -10.44 -1.79
C GLY A 947 3.90 -9.38 -0.73
N ILE A 948 4.93 -9.52 0.11
CA ILE A 948 5.28 -8.55 1.15
C ILE A 948 5.63 -7.19 0.55
N SER A 949 6.45 -7.14 -0.50
CA SER A 949 6.79 -5.91 -1.23
C SER A 949 5.53 -5.19 -1.74
N TYR A 950 4.56 -5.94 -2.25
CA TYR A 950 3.29 -5.37 -2.72
C TYR A 950 2.44 -4.79 -1.57
N VAL A 951 2.35 -5.50 -0.45
CA VAL A 951 1.56 -5.10 0.74
C VAL A 951 2.16 -3.86 1.38
N THR A 952 3.44 -3.97 1.74
CA THR A 952 4.18 -2.97 2.51
C THR A 952 4.58 -1.76 1.67
N GLY A 953 4.69 -1.91 0.34
CA GLY A 953 5.27 -0.91 -0.55
C GLY A 953 6.79 -0.80 -0.45
N VAL A 954 7.45 -1.65 0.35
CA VAL A 954 8.91 -1.71 0.48
C VAL A 954 9.48 -2.60 -0.63
N PRO A 955 10.26 -2.06 -1.58
CA PRO A 955 10.81 -2.87 -2.66
C PRO A 955 11.74 -3.96 -2.13
N THR A 956 11.52 -5.20 -2.54
CA THR A 956 12.41 -6.33 -2.27
C THR A 956 13.06 -6.83 -3.55
N ARG A 957 14.25 -7.41 -3.46
CA ARG A 957 14.95 -8.04 -4.58
C ARG A 957 15.47 -9.41 -4.20
N ILE A 958 15.04 -10.43 -4.93
CA ILE A 958 15.57 -11.80 -4.78
C ILE A 958 16.98 -11.87 -5.38
N VAL A 959 17.93 -12.41 -4.62
CA VAL A 959 19.30 -12.66 -5.09
C VAL A 959 19.42 -14.14 -5.47
N THR A 960 19.80 -14.39 -6.72
CA THR A 960 19.84 -15.75 -7.31
C THR A 960 21.17 -16.48 -7.10
N GLN A 961 22.22 -15.77 -6.65
CA GLN A 961 23.52 -16.40 -6.36
C GLN A 961 23.50 -17.05 -4.97
N ASN A 962 24.03 -18.27 -4.86
CA ASN A 962 24.30 -18.92 -3.58
C ASN A 962 25.52 -18.25 -2.94
N LEU A 963 25.28 -17.51 -1.86
CA LEU A 963 26.31 -16.84 -1.08
C LEU A 963 26.57 -17.67 0.18
N ASP A 964 27.85 -17.86 0.53
CA ASP A 964 28.25 -18.36 1.85
C ASP A 964 27.92 -17.23 2.84
N ALA A 965 26.74 -17.28 3.44
CA ALA A 965 26.10 -16.14 4.06
C ALA A 965 25.60 -16.50 5.46
N SER A 966 26.19 -15.86 6.47
CA SER A 966 25.77 -15.68 7.87
C SER A 966 24.95 -16.80 8.57
N ASP A 967 24.29 -16.50 9.68
CA ASP A 967 23.69 -17.50 10.57
C ASP A 967 22.62 -18.39 9.91
N GLN A 968 21.98 -17.94 8.83
CA GLN A 968 21.04 -18.76 8.09
C GLN A 968 21.67 -20.03 7.49
N VAL A 969 22.98 -20.04 7.23
CA VAL A 969 23.66 -21.20 6.64
C VAL A 969 23.56 -22.42 7.54
N SER A 970 23.72 -22.27 8.86
CA SER A 970 23.57 -23.37 9.82
C SER A 970 22.21 -24.07 9.71
N PHE A 971 21.15 -23.30 9.43
CA PHE A 971 19.80 -23.83 9.21
C PHE A 971 19.67 -24.52 7.85
N ILE A 972 20.25 -23.93 6.79
CA ILE A 972 20.24 -24.52 5.44
C ILE A 972 20.97 -25.87 5.44
N GLU A 973 22.12 -25.96 6.11
CA GLU A 973 22.89 -27.20 6.25
C GLU A 973 22.11 -28.28 7.01
N ALA A 974 21.29 -27.88 7.99
CA ALA A 974 20.33 -28.73 8.68
C ALA A 974 19.01 -28.97 7.91
N ASN A 975 18.97 -28.62 6.63
CA ASN A 975 17.83 -28.80 5.72
C ASN A 975 16.57 -28.00 6.11
N VAL A 976 16.74 -26.88 6.81
CA VAL A 976 15.68 -25.90 7.12
C VAL A 976 15.75 -24.76 6.10
N PRO A 977 14.65 -24.42 5.41
CA PRO A 977 14.61 -23.26 4.53
C PRO A 977 14.93 -21.96 5.28
N ALA A 978 15.94 -21.24 4.84
CA ALA A 978 16.33 -19.99 5.48
C ALA A 978 16.74 -18.92 4.46
N VAL A 979 16.57 -17.66 4.86
CA VAL A 979 16.89 -16.46 4.08
C VAL A 979 17.55 -15.41 4.97
N GLN A 980 18.35 -14.53 4.36
CA GLN A 980 18.85 -13.32 5.02
C GLN A 980 18.27 -12.08 4.34
N LEU A 981 17.84 -11.12 5.16
CA LEU A 981 17.51 -9.77 4.73
C LEU A 981 18.79 -8.95 4.75
N PHE A 982 19.17 -8.35 3.62
CA PHE A 982 20.45 -7.67 3.47
C PHE A 982 20.29 -6.30 2.81
N SER A 983 20.80 -5.25 3.45
CA SER A 983 20.69 -3.86 2.94
C SER A 983 21.76 -3.48 1.91
N GLY A 984 22.81 -4.31 1.79
CA GLY A 984 23.84 -4.20 0.78
C GLY A 984 25.22 -3.87 1.34
N ALA A 985 26.26 -4.24 0.59
CA ALA A 985 27.63 -4.07 1.02
C ALA A 985 28.10 -2.61 0.98
N HIS A 986 29.03 -2.28 1.87
CA HIS A 986 29.64 -0.96 2.01
C HIS A 986 31.11 -1.08 2.46
N LEU A 987 31.84 0.03 2.40
CA LEU A 987 33.29 0.07 2.67
C LEU A 987 33.66 0.03 4.16
N ASP A 988 32.70 0.28 5.06
CA ASP A 988 32.93 0.27 6.51
C ASP A 988 32.80 -1.13 7.15
N TYR A 989 32.40 -2.15 6.37
CA TYR A 989 32.23 -3.52 6.87
C TYR A 989 33.51 -4.05 7.55
N HIS A 990 33.38 -4.62 8.76
CA HIS A 990 34.50 -5.08 9.59
C HIS A 990 35.56 -4.00 9.87
N ARG A 991 35.13 -2.74 10.10
CA ARG A 991 36.06 -1.63 10.40
C ARG A 991 35.61 -0.79 11.60
N PRO A 992 36.53 -0.08 12.26
CA PRO A 992 36.21 0.91 13.31
C PRO A 992 35.30 2.04 12.84
N THR A 993 35.20 2.24 11.52
CA THR A 993 34.35 3.27 10.92
C THR A 993 32.90 2.82 10.75
N ASP A 994 32.53 1.58 11.08
CA ASP A 994 31.14 1.14 11.11
C ASP A 994 30.43 1.67 12.36
N THR A 995 29.84 2.85 12.22
CA THR A 995 29.42 3.72 13.32
C THR A 995 27.93 4.08 13.22
N PRO A 996 27.22 4.27 14.34
CA PRO A 996 25.76 4.48 14.35
C PRO A 996 25.27 5.68 13.52
N ASP A 997 26.05 6.76 13.42
CA ASP A 997 25.68 7.96 12.66
C ASP A 997 25.57 7.72 11.15
N LYS A 998 26.12 6.62 10.63
CA LYS A 998 26.08 6.25 9.22
C LYS A 998 24.88 5.39 8.82
N LEU A 999 24.02 5.01 9.76
CA LEU A 999 22.86 4.15 9.48
C LEU A 999 21.63 4.93 8.98
N ASP A 1000 20.83 4.27 8.15
CA ASP A 1000 19.52 4.71 7.70
C ASP A 1000 18.42 4.16 8.63
N TYR A 1001 18.12 4.91 9.70
CA TYR A 1001 17.09 4.51 10.66
C TYR A 1001 15.67 4.49 10.08
N ALA A 1002 15.38 5.31 9.07
CA ALA A 1002 14.10 5.23 8.34
C ALA A 1002 14.05 3.95 7.48
N GLY A 1003 15.20 3.54 6.94
CA GLY A 1003 15.42 2.24 6.32
C GLY A 1003 15.16 1.07 7.27
N LEU A 1004 15.63 1.13 8.51
CA LEU A 1004 15.38 0.09 9.52
C LEU A 1004 13.89 -0.14 9.81
N VAL A 1005 13.07 0.91 9.81
CA VAL A 1005 11.60 0.78 9.92
C VAL A 1005 11.03 -0.04 8.76
N LYS A 1006 11.54 0.16 7.53
CA LYS A 1006 11.14 -0.61 6.36
C LYS A 1006 11.57 -2.07 6.46
N VAL A 1007 12.80 -2.34 6.94
CA VAL A 1007 13.30 -3.70 7.18
C VAL A 1007 12.43 -4.41 8.22
N ALA A 1008 12.16 -3.76 9.36
CA ALA A 1008 11.29 -4.30 10.41
C ALA A 1008 9.90 -4.66 9.88
N THR A 1009 9.35 -3.84 8.98
CA THR A 1009 8.06 -4.08 8.34
C THR A 1009 8.08 -5.31 7.43
N VAL A 1010 9.13 -5.49 6.64
CA VAL A 1010 9.30 -6.68 5.79
C VAL A 1010 9.51 -7.94 6.65
N ALA A 1011 10.36 -7.87 7.67
CA ALA A 1011 10.63 -8.98 8.58
C ALA A 1011 9.36 -9.42 9.33
N HIS A 1012 8.57 -8.46 9.83
CA HIS A 1012 7.32 -8.73 10.52
C HIS A 1012 6.32 -9.46 9.65
N GLU A 1013 6.06 -8.99 8.43
CA GLU A 1013 5.14 -9.66 7.52
C GLU A 1013 5.61 -11.08 7.15
N ALA A 1014 6.92 -11.28 6.98
CA ALA A 1014 7.48 -12.60 6.71
C ALA A 1014 7.28 -13.56 7.89
N VAL A 1015 7.59 -13.12 9.12
CA VAL A 1015 7.39 -13.92 10.35
C VAL A 1015 5.91 -14.25 10.54
N VAL A 1016 5.02 -13.26 10.46
CA VAL A 1016 3.57 -13.45 10.63
C VAL A 1016 3.02 -14.40 9.56
N TYR A 1017 3.46 -14.27 8.31
CA TYR A 1017 3.04 -15.17 7.23
C TYR A 1017 3.46 -16.62 7.52
N LEU A 1018 4.72 -16.85 7.90
CA LEU A 1018 5.21 -18.20 8.21
C LEU A 1018 4.52 -18.79 9.45
N ALA A 1019 4.27 -17.96 10.47
CA ALA A 1019 3.63 -18.39 11.70
C ALA A 1019 2.16 -18.77 11.50
N GLY A 1020 1.48 -18.16 10.51
CA GLY A 1020 0.09 -18.48 10.14
C GLY A 1020 -0.05 -19.53 9.03
N ARG A 1021 1.03 -19.92 8.35
CA ARG A 1021 0.98 -20.84 7.22
C ARG A 1021 0.71 -22.27 7.67
N GLU A 1022 -0.26 -22.93 7.03
CA GLU A 1022 -0.62 -24.32 7.36
C GLU A 1022 0.40 -25.34 6.86
N LYS A 1023 0.84 -25.19 5.61
CA LYS A 1023 1.79 -26.12 4.97
C LYS A 1023 3.23 -25.66 5.16
N PRO A 1024 4.17 -26.56 5.49
CA PRO A 1024 5.60 -26.26 5.44
C PRO A 1024 6.04 -25.67 4.10
N LEU A 1025 7.18 -24.98 4.09
CA LEU A 1025 7.82 -24.53 2.87
C LEU A 1025 8.34 -25.75 2.08
N THR A 1026 8.24 -25.69 0.76
CA THR A 1026 8.74 -26.75 -0.12
C THR A 1026 10.25 -26.60 -0.27
N VAL A 1027 10.99 -27.38 0.51
CA VAL A 1027 12.47 -27.38 0.52
C VAL A 1027 13.03 -27.67 -0.87
N THR A 1028 13.94 -26.81 -1.34
CA THR A 1028 14.65 -26.95 -2.62
C THR A 1028 16.17 -27.01 -2.45
N ILE A 1029 16.62 -27.25 -1.22
CA ILE A 1029 18.02 -27.42 -0.86
C ILE A 1029 18.56 -28.70 -1.55
N PRO A 1030 19.63 -28.61 -2.38
CA PRO A 1030 20.23 -29.79 -3.01
C PRO A 1030 20.72 -30.79 -1.96
N GLY A 1031 20.35 -32.06 -2.08
CA GLY A 1031 20.45 -33.07 -1.02
C GLY A 1031 21.79 -33.15 -0.31
N THR A 1032 21.83 -32.74 0.95
CA THR A 1032 22.87 -33.07 1.92
C THR A 1032 22.54 -34.43 2.56
N ARG A 1033 23.54 -35.32 2.56
CA ARG A 1033 23.47 -36.63 3.24
C ARG A 1033 23.31 -36.43 4.76
N PRO A 1034 22.67 -37.36 5.49
CA PRO A 1034 22.50 -37.24 6.94
C PRO A 1034 23.82 -37.22 7.73
N HIS A 1035 23.72 -36.55 8.88
CA HIS A 1035 24.66 -35.95 9.82
C HIS A 1035 25.85 -36.78 10.40
N ALA A 1036 26.25 -37.92 9.84
CA ALA A 1036 27.13 -38.86 10.55
C ALA A 1036 28.56 -39.05 9.99
N ARG A 1037 28.96 -38.38 8.89
CA ARG A 1037 30.31 -38.57 8.31
C ARG A 1037 31.15 -37.32 8.08
N GLN A 1038 30.64 -36.14 8.40
CA GLN A 1038 31.40 -34.89 8.15
C GLN A 1038 32.21 -34.40 9.35
N MET A 1039 31.92 -34.85 10.58
CA MET A 1039 32.69 -34.44 11.76
C MET A 1039 34.17 -34.87 11.72
N GLU A 1040 34.54 -35.89 10.93
CA GLU A 1040 35.95 -36.30 10.75
C GLU A 1040 36.71 -35.47 9.69
N GLU A 1041 36.05 -34.73 8.79
CA GLU A 1041 36.73 -33.89 7.78
C GLU A 1041 36.88 -32.41 8.21
N PHE A 1042 36.12 -31.95 9.21
CA PHE A 1042 36.16 -30.55 9.68
C PHE A 1042 37.47 -30.15 10.39
N GLY A 1043 38.36 -31.10 10.69
CA GLY A 1043 39.70 -30.84 11.23
C GLY A 1043 40.73 -30.34 10.21
N LYS A 1044 40.42 -30.30 8.91
CA LYS A 1044 41.34 -29.74 7.90
C LYS A 1044 41.09 -28.24 7.73
N GLN A 1045 42.03 -27.44 8.23
CA GLN A 1045 42.14 -25.99 8.06
C GLN A 1045 41.57 -25.49 6.72
N ARG A 1046 40.39 -24.86 6.75
CA ARG A 1046 39.93 -24.02 5.63
C ARG A 1046 40.97 -22.92 5.45
N ARG A 1047 41.69 -22.90 4.32
CA ARG A 1047 42.55 -21.76 3.95
C ARG A 1047 41.68 -20.50 3.89
N THR A 1048 41.86 -19.60 4.87
CA THR A 1048 41.23 -18.28 4.89
C THR A 1048 41.79 -17.43 3.76
N ARG A 1049 40.96 -16.54 3.21
CA ARG A 1049 41.38 -15.63 2.13
C ARG A 1049 42.31 -14.56 2.73
N ARG A 1050 43.61 -14.66 2.43
CA ARG A 1050 44.67 -13.75 2.93
C ARG A 1050 44.86 -12.48 2.11
N VAL A 1051 44.21 -12.41 0.95
CA VAL A 1051 44.45 -11.37 -0.06
C VAL A 1051 43.20 -10.60 -0.43
N SER A 1052 43.35 -9.30 -0.64
CA SER A 1052 42.30 -8.42 -1.14
C SER A 1052 42.70 -7.75 -2.44
N SER A 1053 41.76 -7.72 -3.39
CA SER A 1053 41.81 -6.87 -4.58
C SER A 1053 41.39 -5.44 -4.26
N GLY A 1054 40.69 -5.19 -3.14
CA GLY A 1054 40.19 -3.86 -2.80
C GLY A 1054 38.92 -3.43 -3.53
N MET A 1055 38.19 -4.36 -4.11
CA MET A 1055 36.87 -4.09 -4.70
C MET A 1055 35.76 -4.65 -3.80
N VAL A 1056 34.59 -4.01 -3.84
CA VAL A 1056 33.36 -4.49 -3.20
C VAL A 1056 32.43 -5.04 -4.29
N PRO A 1057 31.99 -6.30 -4.20
CA PRO A 1057 31.05 -6.90 -5.16
C PRO A 1057 29.65 -6.26 -5.12
N ASP A 1058 28.97 -6.24 -6.27
CA ASP A 1058 27.54 -5.96 -6.40
C ASP A 1058 26.76 -7.27 -6.22
N PHE A 1059 26.30 -7.51 -4.99
CA PHE A 1059 25.52 -8.70 -4.62
C PHE A 1059 24.18 -8.79 -5.34
N SER A 1060 23.70 -7.70 -5.95
CA SER A 1060 22.45 -7.70 -6.70
C SER A 1060 22.62 -8.19 -8.13
N PHE A 1061 23.86 -8.37 -8.61
CA PHE A 1061 24.16 -8.77 -9.97
C PHE A 1061 23.79 -10.24 -10.23
N SER A 1062 22.94 -10.48 -11.23
CA SER A 1062 22.47 -11.82 -11.62
C SER A 1062 23.11 -12.36 -12.91
N GLY A 1063 24.03 -11.61 -13.52
CA GLY A 1063 24.76 -12.05 -14.71
C GLY A 1063 25.96 -12.94 -14.38
N THR A 1064 26.57 -13.53 -15.41
CA THR A 1064 27.81 -14.30 -15.28
C THR A 1064 28.99 -13.40 -14.93
N GLY A 1065 29.71 -13.71 -13.85
CA GLY A 1065 30.87 -12.96 -13.37
C GLY A 1065 30.62 -12.18 -12.07
N VAL A 1066 31.59 -11.38 -11.65
CA VAL A 1066 31.50 -10.56 -10.43
C VAL A 1066 31.53 -9.09 -10.79
N LYS A 1067 30.39 -8.42 -10.66
CA LYS A 1067 30.27 -6.99 -10.89
C LYS A 1067 30.82 -6.18 -9.71
N VAL A 1068 31.54 -5.12 -9.99
CA VAL A 1068 32.13 -4.20 -8.99
C VAL A 1068 31.09 -3.16 -8.60
N ALA A 1069 30.69 -3.14 -7.32
CA ALA A 1069 29.82 -2.12 -6.74
C ALA A 1069 30.60 -0.86 -6.37
N SER A 1070 31.75 -1.03 -5.70
CA SER A 1070 32.63 0.07 -5.32
C SER A 1070 34.09 -0.39 -5.25
N VAL A 1071 35.00 0.58 -5.19
CA VAL A 1071 36.43 0.34 -5.12
C VAL A 1071 36.97 1.10 -3.91
N VAL A 1072 37.69 0.40 -3.04
CA VAL A 1072 38.31 0.96 -1.84
C VAL A 1072 39.39 1.97 -2.29
N PRO A 1073 39.44 3.18 -1.71
CA PRO A 1073 40.52 4.13 -1.98
C PRO A 1073 41.91 3.55 -1.65
N ASN A 1074 42.94 3.90 -2.42
CA ASN A 1074 44.33 3.45 -2.30
C ASN A 1074 44.54 1.92 -2.41
N SER A 1075 43.56 1.24 -3.01
CA SER A 1075 43.56 -0.23 -3.12
C SER A 1075 44.15 -0.74 -4.44
N PRO A 1076 44.49 -2.04 -4.52
CA PRO A 1076 44.97 -2.65 -5.77
C PRO A 1076 44.03 -2.47 -6.95
N ALA A 1077 42.72 -2.58 -6.73
CA ALA A 1077 41.70 -2.40 -7.76
C ALA A 1077 41.70 -0.95 -8.28
N GLN A 1078 41.83 0.04 -7.41
CA GLN A 1078 41.92 1.45 -7.84
C GLN A 1078 43.18 1.70 -8.65
N ALA A 1079 44.33 1.20 -8.17
CA ALA A 1079 45.61 1.33 -8.85
C ALA A 1079 45.60 0.64 -10.23
N ALA A 1080 44.89 -0.48 -10.35
CA ALA A 1080 44.68 -1.20 -11.60
C ALA A 1080 43.60 -0.58 -12.51
N GLY A 1081 43.03 0.57 -12.13
CA GLY A 1081 42.04 1.28 -12.93
C GLY A 1081 40.68 0.58 -13.03
N ILE A 1082 40.36 -0.35 -12.12
CA ILE A 1082 39.05 -0.98 -12.00
C ILE A 1082 38.05 0.05 -11.48
N ARG A 1083 36.84 0.06 -12.03
CA ARG A 1083 35.80 1.05 -11.75
C ARG A 1083 34.49 0.38 -11.32
N PRO A 1084 33.65 1.07 -10.54
CA PRO A 1084 32.27 0.65 -10.34
C PRO A 1084 31.58 0.37 -11.69
N GLY A 1085 30.90 -0.77 -11.79
CA GLY A 1085 30.22 -1.23 -13.01
C GLY A 1085 30.98 -2.25 -13.85
N ASP A 1086 32.29 -2.42 -13.65
CA ASP A 1086 33.07 -3.49 -14.31
C ASP A 1086 32.60 -4.88 -13.86
N VAL A 1087 32.62 -5.88 -14.75
CA VAL A 1087 32.28 -7.27 -14.42
C VAL A 1087 33.47 -8.20 -14.64
N ILE A 1088 34.01 -8.77 -13.57
CA ILE A 1088 35.14 -9.70 -13.65
C ILE A 1088 34.64 -11.07 -14.09
N VAL A 1089 35.20 -11.55 -15.20
CA VAL A 1089 34.83 -12.83 -15.82
C VAL A 1089 35.96 -13.86 -15.79
N LYS A 1090 37.21 -13.43 -15.54
CA LYS A 1090 38.35 -14.30 -15.26
C LYS A 1090 39.36 -13.65 -14.31
N VAL A 1091 40.07 -14.49 -13.56
CA VAL A 1091 41.30 -14.15 -12.82
C VAL A 1091 42.40 -15.10 -13.29
N ASN A 1092 43.45 -14.55 -13.91
CA ASN A 1092 44.38 -15.29 -14.77
C ASN A 1092 43.58 -16.13 -15.79
N ASP A 1093 43.85 -17.43 -15.87
CA ASP A 1093 43.13 -18.35 -16.77
C ASP A 1093 41.85 -18.95 -16.16
N GLN A 1094 41.58 -18.70 -14.87
CA GLN A 1094 40.44 -19.28 -14.16
C GLN A 1094 39.17 -18.47 -14.42
N SER A 1095 38.11 -19.13 -14.88
CA SER A 1095 36.81 -18.50 -15.15
C SER A 1095 36.09 -18.14 -13.85
N VAL A 1096 35.58 -16.91 -13.81
CA VAL A 1096 34.72 -16.41 -12.73
C VAL A 1096 33.30 -16.36 -13.26
N LYS A 1097 32.44 -17.27 -12.81
CA LYS A 1097 31.01 -17.26 -13.17
C LYS A 1097 30.15 -16.72 -12.03
N THR A 1098 30.59 -16.93 -10.80
CA THR A 1098 29.88 -16.56 -9.57
C THR A 1098 30.81 -15.86 -8.58
N LEU A 1099 30.23 -15.21 -7.56
CA LEU A 1099 31.03 -14.64 -6.46
C LEU A 1099 31.82 -15.70 -5.69
N ARG A 1100 31.27 -16.92 -5.58
CA ARG A 1100 31.94 -18.05 -4.93
C ARG A 1100 33.19 -18.48 -5.70
N ASP A 1101 33.13 -18.52 -7.03
CA ASP A 1101 34.29 -18.82 -7.88
C ASP A 1101 35.40 -17.79 -7.61
N TYR A 1102 35.05 -16.51 -7.65
CA TYR A 1102 36.00 -15.42 -7.39
C TYR A 1102 36.64 -15.54 -6.00
N ALA A 1103 35.84 -15.77 -4.96
CA ALA A 1103 36.36 -15.93 -3.60
C ALA A 1103 37.29 -17.15 -3.47
N ASN A 1104 36.95 -18.28 -4.10
CA ASN A 1104 37.78 -19.48 -4.08
C ASN A 1104 39.07 -19.32 -4.87
N ILE A 1105 39.05 -18.61 -5.99
CA ILE A 1105 40.25 -18.28 -6.76
C ILE A 1105 41.20 -17.43 -5.92
N LEU A 1106 40.69 -16.41 -5.22
CA LEU A 1106 41.53 -15.55 -4.39
C LEU A 1106 42.16 -16.26 -3.18
N LYS A 1107 41.56 -17.32 -2.64
CA LYS A 1107 42.16 -18.13 -1.54
C LYS A 1107 43.46 -18.84 -1.96
N GLN A 1108 43.75 -18.91 -3.25
CA GLN A 1108 44.94 -19.59 -3.78
C GLN A 1108 46.20 -18.71 -3.74
N PHE A 1109 46.06 -17.39 -3.57
CA PHE A 1109 47.16 -16.44 -3.72
C PHE A 1109 47.60 -15.82 -2.38
N ASP A 1110 48.87 -15.42 -2.31
CA ASP A 1110 49.47 -14.73 -1.16
C ASP A 1110 49.63 -13.22 -1.43
N PRO A 1111 49.70 -12.38 -0.38
CA PRO A 1111 49.90 -10.93 -0.52
C PRO A 1111 51.14 -10.59 -1.37
N GLY A 1112 51.02 -9.60 -2.26
CA GLY A 1112 52.06 -9.24 -3.22
C GLY A 1112 51.96 -9.98 -4.56
N THR A 1113 51.12 -11.03 -4.66
CA THR A 1113 50.88 -11.74 -5.92
C THR A 1113 50.19 -10.81 -6.92
N THR A 1114 50.76 -10.72 -8.13
CA THR A 1114 50.15 -10.00 -9.25
C THR A 1114 49.32 -10.95 -10.09
N VAL A 1115 48.05 -10.61 -10.30
CA VAL A 1115 47.08 -11.40 -11.07
C VAL A 1115 46.44 -10.54 -12.17
N THR A 1116 46.06 -11.15 -13.28
CA THR A 1116 45.40 -10.48 -14.39
C THR A 1116 43.89 -10.69 -14.30
N PHE A 1117 43.12 -9.63 -14.09
CA PHE A 1117 41.67 -9.69 -14.16
C PHE A 1117 41.24 -9.43 -15.61
N THR A 1118 40.40 -10.31 -16.15
CA THR A 1118 39.65 -10.04 -17.39
C THR A 1118 38.27 -9.54 -16.99
N LEU A 1119 37.92 -8.33 -17.41
CA LEU A 1119 36.70 -7.65 -17.01
C LEU A 1119 35.91 -7.13 -18.22
N LEU A 1120 34.59 -7.13 -18.11
CA LEU A 1120 33.68 -6.51 -19.07
C LEU A 1120 33.39 -5.09 -18.61
N ARG A 1121 33.77 -4.12 -19.42
CA ARG A 1121 33.47 -2.69 -19.23
C ARG A 1121 32.61 -2.23 -20.40
N ASN A 1122 31.37 -1.84 -20.13
CA ASN A 1122 30.41 -1.44 -21.18
C ASN A 1122 30.25 -2.49 -22.30
N GLY A 1123 30.37 -3.79 -21.95
CA GLY A 1123 30.28 -4.89 -22.91
C GLY A 1123 31.57 -5.22 -23.67
N GLN A 1124 32.65 -4.44 -23.49
CA GLN A 1124 33.96 -4.72 -24.07
C GLN A 1124 34.88 -5.41 -23.05
N THR A 1125 35.66 -6.37 -23.52
CA THR A 1125 36.66 -7.06 -22.71
C THR A 1125 37.89 -6.16 -22.50
N VAL A 1126 38.26 -5.96 -21.25
CA VAL A 1126 39.45 -5.21 -20.82
C VAL A 1126 40.23 -6.09 -19.85
N THR A 1127 41.55 -5.96 -19.83
CA THR A 1127 42.41 -6.62 -18.84
C THR A 1127 42.96 -5.60 -17.86
N ALA A 1128 43.05 -5.98 -16.59
CA ALA A 1128 43.64 -5.17 -15.53
C ALA A 1128 44.60 -6.02 -14.70
N THR A 1129 45.85 -5.58 -14.58
CA THR A 1129 46.84 -6.24 -13.75
C THR A 1129 46.73 -5.72 -12.32
N VAL A 1130 46.42 -6.61 -11.38
CA VAL A 1130 46.13 -6.28 -9.97
C VAL A 1130 47.17 -6.95 -9.08
N THR A 1131 47.98 -6.16 -8.38
CA THR A 1131 48.87 -6.67 -7.32
C THR A 1131 48.09 -6.80 -6.02
N LEU A 1132 47.65 -8.00 -5.69
CA LEU A 1132 46.84 -8.28 -4.51
C LEU A 1132 47.58 -7.87 -3.24
N LYS A 1133 46.89 -7.17 -2.33
CA LYS A 1133 47.45 -6.81 -1.02
C LYS A 1133 46.98 -7.79 0.05
N ALA A 1134 47.67 -7.79 1.19
CA ALA A 1134 47.17 -8.43 2.40
C ALA A 1134 45.77 -7.88 2.71
N ARG A 1135 44.87 -8.77 3.13
CA ARG A 1135 43.48 -8.43 3.43
C ARG A 1135 43.40 -7.37 4.54
#